data_AF-A0A9Q4JH57-F1
#
_entry.id   AF-A0A9Q4JH57-F1
#
_cell.length_a   1.000
_cell.length_b   1.000
_cell.length_c   1.000
_cell.angle_alpha   90.00
_cell.angle_beta   90.00
_cell.angle_gamma   90.00
#
_symmetry.space_group_name_H-M   'P 1'
#
loop_
_entity.id
_entity.type
_entity.pdbx_description
1 polymer ?
#
loop_
_entity_poly.entity_id
_entity_poly.type
_entity_poly.pdbx_seq_one_letter_code
_entity_poly.pdbx_strand_id
1 'polypeptide(L)'
;MRKISNVLRVASCCTFSLLMCLPAAGQDAWSQADCVTLLDSTAVTVQPNGSGSFVVYRSFRVQTPKGAVNNHVIKYDYDPLTAFARFKQVTLQRANGETVQVDVTKTCDYAAPARAIYWGARQIMIELGSLEPGDTVSYEISKKGFTYALLAGGEDDDTRFIPPMRGQFYDIVPFWVDQPTRRKVYTVSMPMEKELQFQFYNGACASSMRYEDGRKVYTFAKNEVLPFGREPNMVDLFDEAPKLMMSSTPRWEDKSLWFHDLNEAYGSFDALPEAQQKVNELIKGKKTEMEKIAVLTHWVADNIRYAGISMGEGEGFTLHNTKMNYTDRCGVCKDIAGTLISFLRMAGFEAYPAMTMAGSRIESIPADHFNHCVAVVKLANGMYIPLDPTWVPFCRELWSSAEQQQNYLPGIPGGSDLCLTPVSAPENHYVRIVAENKLDAKGTLRGTFSITAEGQSDSSIRRIFTQGWQTEWQSTMESQLLSVSPRARMLKVDYGSAPKDYQAGPIRITFRYEIPDYALAGDGELLLKPMVMNNLYTSVLSFLRIDTDLETRRYGFRDACSRLVELDEVITLPRGYRLAGQSRSEQRTSPAADFEGSLRQDGNKLVLKQKLALKKRIYRAADWEGFRSAVNAYKSFADYLIVKP
;
A
#
# COMPACT_ATOMS: atom_id res chain seq x y z
N MET A 1 35.29 -25.40 46.23
CA MET A 1 36.29 -25.60 45.15
C MET A 1 36.02 -26.90 44.42
N ARG A 2 35.11 -26.86 43.44
CA ARG A 2 34.86 -27.90 42.41
C ARG A 2 33.85 -27.29 41.42
N LYS A 3 34.37 -26.59 40.42
CA LYS A 3 33.71 -26.17 39.17
C LYS A 3 34.84 -26.05 38.13
N ILE A 4 34.48 -26.27 36.86
CA ILE A 4 35.31 -26.17 35.64
C ILE A 4 35.95 -27.50 35.20
N SER A 5 35.15 -28.32 34.51
CA SER A 5 35.57 -29.04 33.30
C SER A 5 34.33 -29.62 32.60
N ASN A 6 33.89 -28.99 31.51
CA ASN A 6 33.14 -29.60 30.40
C ASN A 6 32.65 -28.54 29.38
N VAL A 7 33.57 -27.71 28.89
CA VAL A 7 33.36 -26.91 27.66
C VAL A 7 34.70 -26.91 26.92
N LEU A 8 34.99 -27.97 26.17
CA LEU A 8 36.06 -28.05 25.15
C LEU A 8 36.12 -29.49 24.61
N ARG A 9 35.13 -29.91 23.82
CA ARG A 9 35.22 -31.16 23.06
C ARG A 9 34.22 -31.26 21.90
N VAL A 10 34.20 -30.28 20.99
CA VAL A 10 33.79 -30.52 19.59
C VAL A 10 34.50 -29.51 18.69
N ALA A 11 35.82 -29.68 18.51
CA ALA A 11 36.58 -28.98 17.49
C ALA A 11 37.80 -29.84 17.13
N SER A 12 37.60 -30.83 16.26
CA SER A 12 38.61 -31.30 15.30
C SER A 12 38.02 -32.45 14.47
N CYS A 13 38.50 -32.57 13.24
CA CYS A 13 38.26 -33.65 12.29
C CYS A 13 36.95 -33.56 11.48
N CYS A 14 37.00 -32.81 10.38
CA CYS A 14 36.65 -33.29 9.04
C CYS A 14 36.95 -32.19 8.01
N THR A 15 38.20 -32.15 7.56
CA THR A 15 38.57 -31.61 6.24
C THR A 15 37.94 -32.51 5.18
N PHE A 16 36.73 -32.17 4.75
CA PHE A 16 36.17 -32.66 3.50
C PHE A 16 35.96 -31.46 2.58
N SER A 17 36.79 -31.42 1.54
CA SER A 17 36.59 -30.58 0.36
C SER A 17 35.24 -30.89 -0.26
N LEU A 18 34.21 -30.14 0.10
CA LEU A 18 33.02 -29.97 -0.73
C LEU A 18 33.18 -28.69 -1.53
N LEU A 19 33.97 -28.78 -2.61
CA LEU A 19 33.75 -27.96 -3.79
C LEU A 19 32.47 -28.51 -4.47
N MET A 20 31.30 -28.28 -3.86
CA MET A 20 30.06 -28.40 -4.60
C MET A 20 29.95 -27.15 -5.47
N CYS A 21 30.02 -27.36 -6.78
CA CYS A 21 29.72 -26.36 -7.80
C CYS A 21 28.45 -25.60 -7.43
N LEU A 22 28.64 -24.38 -6.94
CA LEU A 22 27.60 -23.37 -6.90
C LEU A 22 27.21 -23.07 -8.36
N PRO A 23 25.93 -22.75 -8.66
CA PRO A 23 25.64 -22.03 -9.88
C PRO A 23 26.47 -20.74 -9.85
N ALA A 24 27.34 -20.55 -10.84
CA ALA A 24 28.33 -19.47 -10.90
C ALA A 24 27.74 -18.07 -10.61
N ALA A 25 26.46 -17.86 -10.98
CA ALA A 25 25.72 -16.63 -10.73
C ALA A 25 25.59 -16.23 -9.24
N GLY A 26 25.65 -17.20 -8.32
CA GLY A 26 25.58 -16.92 -6.88
C GLY A 26 26.87 -16.33 -6.34
N GLN A 27 28.04 -16.84 -6.76
CA GLN A 27 29.35 -16.45 -6.21
C GLN A 27 29.73 -15.00 -6.54
N ASP A 28 29.42 -14.54 -7.75
CA ASP A 28 29.74 -13.18 -8.20
C ASP A 28 28.94 -12.10 -7.47
N ALA A 29 27.70 -12.41 -7.05
CA ALA A 29 26.86 -11.48 -6.32
C ALA A 29 27.40 -11.12 -4.92
N TRP A 30 28.19 -12.01 -4.29
CA TRP A 30 28.79 -11.75 -2.98
C TRP A 30 30.10 -10.97 -3.08
N SER A 31 30.91 -11.21 -4.11
CA SER A 31 32.21 -10.56 -4.26
C SER A 31 32.06 -9.10 -4.70
N GLN A 32 30.98 -8.78 -5.41
CA GLN A 32 30.69 -7.44 -5.94
C GLN A 32 29.80 -6.58 -5.03
N ALA A 33 29.26 -7.12 -3.94
CA ALA A 33 28.41 -6.36 -3.04
C ALA A 33 29.22 -5.33 -2.24
N ASP A 34 28.59 -4.20 -1.89
CA ASP A 34 29.20 -3.21 -1.01
C ASP A 34 29.39 -3.76 0.42
N CYS A 35 28.48 -4.63 0.85
CA CYS A 35 28.46 -5.29 2.15
C CYS A 35 27.76 -6.64 2.06
N VAL A 36 28.22 -7.62 2.85
CA VAL A 36 27.65 -8.96 2.95
C VAL A 36 27.32 -9.26 4.40
N THR A 37 26.08 -9.64 4.67
CA THR A 37 25.69 -10.16 5.99
C THR A 37 26.17 -11.62 6.10
N LEU A 38 27.02 -11.90 7.08
CA LEU A 38 27.56 -13.24 7.36
C LEU A 38 26.55 -14.10 8.15
N LEU A 39 25.89 -13.48 9.13
CA LEU A 39 24.83 -14.12 9.92
C LEU A 39 23.78 -13.08 10.30
N ASP A 40 22.52 -13.42 10.08
CA ASP A 40 21.34 -12.74 10.61
C ASP A 40 20.55 -13.77 11.41
N SER A 41 20.58 -13.65 12.73
CA SER A 41 20.00 -14.64 13.63
C SER A 41 19.09 -13.96 14.64
N THR A 42 17.85 -14.45 14.76
CA THR A 42 16.94 -14.04 15.84
C THR A 42 16.54 -15.26 16.64
N ALA A 43 16.76 -15.22 17.95
CA ALA A 43 16.30 -16.23 18.89
C ALA A 43 15.23 -15.62 19.81
N VAL A 44 14.11 -16.31 19.96
CA VAL A 44 12.94 -15.84 20.72
C VAL A 44 12.57 -16.85 21.80
N THR A 45 12.35 -16.37 23.01
CA THR A 45 11.77 -17.16 24.11
C THR A 45 10.41 -16.58 24.47
N VAL A 46 9.37 -17.39 24.37
CA VAL A 46 7.97 -16.98 24.60
C VAL A 46 7.52 -17.42 25.99
N GLN A 47 6.91 -16.54 26.77
CA GLN A 47 6.36 -16.88 28.08
C GLN A 47 4.93 -17.42 27.98
N PRO A 48 4.40 -18.11 29.02
CA PRO A 48 3.02 -18.61 29.01
C PRO A 48 1.97 -17.51 28.76
N ASN A 49 2.24 -16.28 29.22
CA ASN A 49 1.37 -15.12 28.96
C ASN A 49 1.47 -14.56 27.53
N GLY A 50 2.31 -15.15 26.66
CA GLY A 50 2.50 -14.74 25.26
C GLY A 50 3.64 -13.74 25.04
N SER A 51 4.24 -13.15 26.08
CA SER A 51 5.31 -12.18 25.89
C SER A 51 6.59 -12.81 25.32
N GLY A 52 7.24 -12.10 24.40
CA GLY A 52 8.47 -12.54 23.75
C GLY A 52 9.70 -11.80 24.26
N SER A 53 10.79 -12.54 24.51
CA SER A 53 12.14 -11.99 24.67
C SER A 53 13.01 -12.41 23.50
N PHE A 54 13.65 -11.45 22.85
CA PHE A 54 14.35 -11.60 21.59
C PHE A 54 15.84 -11.30 21.78
N VAL A 55 16.68 -12.15 21.19
CA VAL A 55 18.11 -11.93 20.99
C VAL A 55 18.33 -11.83 19.49
N VAL A 56 18.55 -10.61 19.01
CA VAL A 56 18.80 -10.32 17.60
C VAL A 56 20.30 -10.17 17.42
N TYR A 57 20.92 -11.10 16.72
CA TYR A 57 22.34 -11.08 16.40
C TYR A 57 22.54 -10.88 14.90
N ARG A 58 23.38 -9.92 14.52
CA ARG A 58 23.79 -9.73 13.14
C ARG A 58 25.31 -9.58 13.05
N SER A 59 25.89 -10.20 12.04
CA SER A 59 27.29 -10.02 11.66
C SER A 59 27.37 -9.72 10.18
N PHE A 60 28.09 -8.67 9.80
CA PHE A 60 28.25 -8.25 8.41
C PHE A 60 29.68 -7.78 8.14
N ARG A 61 30.13 -7.97 6.90
CA ARG A 61 31.44 -7.53 6.41
C ARG A 61 31.27 -6.45 5.36
N VAL A 62 31.95 -5.32 5.51
CA VAL A 62 32.01 -4.28 4.48
C VAL A 62 33.09 -4.63 3.46
N GLN A 63 32.81 -4.43 2.18
CA GLN A 63 33.72 -4.82 1.09
C GLN A 63 34.21 -3.64 0.26
N THR A 64 33.48 -2.53 0.29
CA THR A 64 33.82 -1.31 -0.47
C THR A 64 33.77 -0.07 0.43
N PRO A 65 34.41 1.04 0.04
CA PRO A 65 34.27 2.32 0.75
C PRO A 65 32.82 2.80 0.84
N LYS A 66 32.01 2.53 -0.21
CA LYS A 66 30.58 2.84 -0.19
C LYS A 66 29.84 1.99 0.85
N GLY A 67 30.16 0.70 0.97
CA GLY A 67 29.65 -0.17 2.02
C GLY A 67 30.03 0.32 3.43
N ALA A 68 31.26 0.76 3.62
CA ALA A 68 31.71 1.37 4.87
C ALA A 68 30.89 2.62 5.23
N VAL A 69 30.72 3.55 4.29
CA VAL A 69 29.89 4.75 4.51
C VAL A 69 28.43 4.39 4.81
N ASN A 70 27.85 3.43 4.12
CA ASN A 70 26.45 3.07 4.34
C ASN A 70 26.19 2.37 5.70
N ASN A 71 27.23 1.81 6.32
CA ASN A 71 27.11 1.01 7.55
C ASN A 71 27.86 1.60 8.77
N HIS A 72 28.35 2.85 8.69
CA HIS A 72 29.07 3.50 9.81
C HIS A 72 28.19 3.77 11.06
N VAL A 73 26.86 3.66 10.94
CA VAL A 73 25.90 3.73 12.04
C VAL A 73 24.97 2.52 11.97
N ILE A 74 24.86 1.77 13.07
CA ILE A 74 23.85 0.72 13.21
C ILE A 74 22.58 1.36 13.75
N LYS A 75 21.44 1.02 13.15
CA LYS A 75 20.11 1.56 13.49
C LYS A 75 19.16 0.42 13.82
N TYR A 76 18.31 0.61 14.83
CA TYR A 76 17.25 -0.34 15.16
C TYR A 76 15.98 0.39 15.61
N ASP A 77 14.89 0.18 14.87
CA ASP A 77 13.59 0.76 15.14
C ASP A 77 12.84 -0.03 16.20
N TYR A 78 12.17 0.68 17.11
CA TYR A 78 11.27 0.08 18.08
C TYR A 78 10.17 1.07 18.47
N ASP A 79 9.06 0.54 18.98
CA ASP A 79 8.06 1.37 19.63
C ASP A 79 8.25 1.29 21.15
N PRO A 80 8.58 2.41 21.82
CA PRO A 80 8.86 2.39 23.25
C PRO A 80 7.63 2.15 24.10
N LEU A 81 6.40 2.19 23.56
CA LEU A 81 5.20 1.84 24.33
C LEU A 81 5.04 0.32 24.45
N THR A 82 5.40 -0.44 23.40
CA THR A 82 5.09 -1.87 23.27
C THR A 82 6.32 -2.76 23.22
N ALA A 83 7.49 -2.16 23.07
CA ALA A 83 8.75 -2.85 23.00
C ALA A 83 9.85 -2.10 23.76
N PHE A 84 10.85 -2.86 24.19
CA PHE A 84 12.11 -2.35 24.69
C PHE A 84 13.23 -2.94 23.84
N ALA A 85 14.21 -2.14 23.45
CA ALA A 85 15.37 -2.59 22.70
C ALA A 85 16.64 -1.92 23.22
N ARG A 86 17.75 -2.67 23.29
CA ARG A 86 19.08 -2.12 23.57
C ARG A 86 20.19 -2.93 22.91
N PHE A 87 21.26 -2.26 22.52
CA PHE A 87 22.51 -2.94 22.18
C PHE A 87 23.09 -3.61 23.44
N LYS A 88 23.41 -4.89 23.33
CA LYS A 88 24.09 -5.68 24.36
C LYS A 88 25.58 -5.69 24.17
N GLN A 89 26.00 -5.87 22.92
CA GLN A 89 27.39 -5.90 22.51
C GLN A 89 27.48 -5.48 21.05
N VAL A 90 28.58 -4.80 20.71
CA VAL A 90 28.95 -4.43 19.35
C VAL A 90 30.45 -4.58 19.23
N THR A 91 30.89 -5.43 18.31
CA THR A 91 32.29 -5.77 18.07
C THR A 91 32.65 -5.46 16.64
N LEU A 92 33.71 -4.67 16.45
CA LEU A 92 34.33 -4.38 15.17
C LEU A 92 35.64 -5.16 15.07
N GLN A 93 35.72 -6.08 14.11
CA GLN A 93 36.95 -6.75 13.72
C GLN A 93 37.52 -6.06 12.48
N ARG A 94 38.68 -5.44 12.65
CA ARG A 94 39.39 -4.76 11.57
C ARG A 94 39.98 -5.75 10.59
N ALA A 95 40.16 -5.33 9.34
CA ALA A 95 40.81 -6.14 8.30
C ALA A 95 42.25 -6.58 8.70
N ASN A 96 42.93 -5.80 9.54
CA ASN A 96 44.27 -6.11 10.07
C ASN A 96 44.27 -7.14 11.23
N GLY A 97 43.09 -7.61 11.67
CA GLY A 97 42.92 -8.54 12.78
C GLY A 97 42.69 -7.90 14.16
N GLU A 98 42.77 -6.57 14.27
CA GLU A 98 42.44 -5.85 15.51
C GLU A 98 40.96 -6.01 15.85
N THR A 99 40.65 -6.22 17.13
CA THR A 99 39.27 -6.28 17.62
C THR A 99 38.98 -5.09 18.52
N VAL A 100 37.99 -4.29 18.14
CA VAL A 100 37.51 -3.12 18.87
C VAL A 100 36.14 -3.44 19.45
N GLN A 101 36.00 -3.34 20.78
CA GLN A 101 34.70 -3.36 21.44
C GLN A 101 34.12 -1.96 21.46
N VAL A 102 32.95 -1.79 20.83
CA VAL A 102 32.27 -0.50 20.79
C VAL A 102 31.49 -0.33 22.10
N ASP A 103 31.71 0.80 22.74
CA ASP A 103 31.03 1.17 23.99
C ASP A 103 29.54 1.41 23.74
N VAL A 104 28.72 0.41 24.07
CA VAL A 104 27.25 0.48 23.89
C VAL A 104 26.58 1.54 24.75
N THR A 105 27.25 2.10 25.76
CA THR A 105 26.70 3.22 26.55
C THR A 105 26.59 4.51 25.75
N LYS A 106 27.28 4.60 24.60
CA LYS A 106 27.17 5.70 23.64
C LYS A 106 25.99 5.56 22.68
N THR A 107 25.10 4.59 22.90
CA THR A 107 23.88 4.45 22.11
C THR A 107 23.04 5.72 22.25
N CYS A 108 22.67 6.31 21.12
CA CYS A 108 21.71 7.39 21.08
C CYS A 108 20.31 6.85 20.81
N ASP A 109 19.29 7.49 21.37
CA ASP A 109 17.90 7.12 21.17
C ASP A 109 17.13 8.32 20.60
N TYR A 110 16.70 8.23 19.34
CA TYR A 110 16.07 9.31 18.59
C TYR A 110 14.61 9.02 18.28
N ALA A 111 13.79 10.08 18.17
CA ALA A 111 12.45 9.97 17.61
C ALA A 111 12.51 9.59 16.12
N ALA A 112 11.61 8.69 15.70
CA ALA A 112 11.50 8.19 14.33
C ALA A 112 10.05 8.29 13.82
N PRO A 113 9.49 9.52 13.71
CA PRO A 113 8.11 9.69 13.31
C PRO A 113 7.86 9.22 11.87
N ALA A 114 6.70 8.63 11.64
CA ALA A 114 6.22 8.32 10.29
C ALA A 114 5.43 9.52 9.72
N ARG A 115 5.16 9.52 8.41
CA ARG A 115 4.46 10.63 7.75
C ARG A 115 3.07 10.86 8.37
N ALA A 116 2.85 12.03 8.98
CA ALA A 116 1.62 12.44 9.67
C ALA A 116 1.18 11.54 10.85
N ILE A 117 2.09 10.68 11.34
CA ILE A 117 1.92 9.87 12.54
C ILE A 117 3.09 10.20 13.46
N TYR A 118 2.79 11.01 14.48
CA TYR A 118 3.70 11.51 15.50
C TYR A 118 3.67 10.65 16.77
N TRP A 119 3.28 9.39 16.63
CA TRP A 119 3.39 8.41 17.70
C TRP A 119 4.85 8.19 18.04
N GLY A 120 5.12 7.94 19.32
CA GLY A 120 6.45 7.97 19.92
C GLY A 120 7.42 6.89 19.45
N ALA A 121 7.36 6.42 18.21
CA ALA A 121 8.33 5.52 17.60
C ALA A 121 9.76 6.06 17.74
N ARG A 122 10.69 5.17 18.02
CA ARG A 122 12.08 5.50 18.33
C ARG A 122 13.05 4.63 17.56
N GLN A 123 14.26 5.14 17.39
CA GLN A 123 15.36 4.42 16.77
C GLN A 123 16.58 4.52 17.68
N ILE A 124 17.06 3.38 18.18
CA ILE A 124 18.37 3.32 18.83
C ILE A 124 19.45 3.28 17.75
N MET A 125 20.48 4.10 17.91
CA MET A 125 21.59 4.22 16.97
C MET A 125 22.92 4.13 17.70
N ILE A 126 23.88 3.45 17.09
CA ILE A 126 25.27 3.42 17.59
C ILE A 126 26.24 3.66 16.44
N GLU A 127 27.09 4.66 16.61
CA GLU A 127 28.13 5.03 15.65
C GLU A 127 29.36 4.13 15.82
N LEU A 128 29.85 3.59 14.71
CA LEU A 128 31.03 2.72 14.67
C LEU A 128 32.31 3.48 14.33
N GLY A 129 32.18 4.73 13.88
CA GLY A 129 33.26 5.52 13.30
C GLY A 129 33.63 5.06 11.89
N SER A 130 34.86 5.35 11.48
CA SER A 130 35.36 4.97 10.15
C SER A 130 35.50 3.46 10.04
N LEU A 131 34.78 2.87 9.08
CA LEU A 131 34.92 1.49 8.66
C LEU A 131 35.81 1.42 7.41
N GLU A 132 36.57 0.35 7.25
CA GLU A 132 37.40 0.10 6.07
C GLU A 132 36.98 -1.18 5.34
N PRO A 133 37.14 -1.26 4.01
CA PRO A 133 36.95 -2.51 3.27
C PRO A 133 37.66 -3.69 3.93
N GLY A 134 36.91 -4.75 4.22
CA GLY A 134 37.39 -5.94 4.91
C GLY A 134 36.96 -6.02 6.37
N ASP A 135 36.61 -4.90 7.01
CA ASP A 135 36.12 -4.86 8.38
C ASP A 135 34.82 -5.68 8.54
N THR A 136 34.72 -6.37 9.68
CA THR A 136 33.53 -7.15 10.05
C THR A 136 32.95 -6.61 11.34
N VAL A 137 31.67 -6.28 11.31
CA VAL A 137 30.92 -5.80 12.46
C VAL A 137 29.97 -6.91 12.91
N SER A 138 29.90 -7.15 14.22
CA SER A 138 28.89 -8.02 14.82
C SER A 138 28.24 -7.32 15.99
N TYR A 139 26.93 -7.52 16.15
CA TYR A 139 26.20 -6.91 17.24
C TYR A 139 25.04 -7.79 17.71
N GLU A 140 24.68 -7.59 18.97
CA GLU A 140 23.52 -8.21 19.60
C GLU A 140 22.60 -7.15 20.17
N ILE A 141 21.31 -7.27 19.89
CA ILE A 141 20.24 -6.47 20.48
C ILE A 141 19.37 -7.38 21.33
N SER A 142 19.16 -6.97 22.57
CA SER A 142 18.15 -7.57 23.43
C SER A 142 16.86 -6.79 23.28
N LYS A 143 15.80 -7.46 22.85
CA LYS A 143 14.45 -6.88 22.73
C LYS A 143 13.47 -7.63 23.63
N LYS A 144 12.52 -6.90 24.20
CA LYS A 144 11.30 -7.46 24.82
C LYS A 144 10.07 -6.81 24.19
N GLY A 145 8.94 -7.51 24.23
CA GLY A 145 7.66 -7.01 23.76
C GLY A 145 7.42 -7.27 22.29
N PHE A 146 6.45 -6.58 21.72
CA PHE A 146 5.94 -6.83 20.38
C PHE A 146 5.93 -5.53 19.58
N THR A 147 5.88 -5.68 18.27
CA THR A 147 5.75 -4.58 17.33
C THR A 147 4.30 -4.69 16.84
N TYR A 148 3.49 -3.60 16.88
CA TYR A 148 2.13 -3.46 16.30
C TYR A 148 0.88 -3.28 17.19
N ALA A 149 0.96 -2.95 18.49
CA ALA A 149 -0.26 -2.54 19.21
C ALA A 149 -0.01 -1.67 20.45
N LEU A 150 -0.28 -0.38 20.30
CA LEU A 150 0.07 0.63 21.28
C LEU A 150 -0.90 0.66 22.46
N LEU A 151 -0.79 -0.22 23.45
CA LEU A 151 -1.54 0.01 24.68
C LEU A 151 -0.79 1.05 25.53
N ALA A 152 -1.43 2.16 25.88
CA ALA A 152 -0.91 3.01 26.95
C ALA A 152 -0.98 2.21 28.26
N GLY A 153 0.14 2.19 28.99
CA GLY A 153 0.25 1.60 30.31
C GLY A 153 1.45 2.22 31.01
N GLY A 154 1.25 2.62 32.26
CA GLY A 154 2.15 3.50 33.03
C GLY A 154 3.62 3.08 33.08
N GLU A 155 4.46 4.08 33.38
CA GLU A 155 5.86 3.86 33.71
C GLU A 155 5.94 2.86 34.88
N ASP A 156 6.75 1.79 34.70
CA ASP A 156 7.18 0.77 35.68
C ASP A 156 6.58 -0.65 35.72
N ASP A 157 5.76 -1.13 34.76
CA ASP A 157 5.42 -2.57 34.69
C ASP A 157 5.70 -3.23 33.32
N ASP A 158 6.31 -4.43 33.34
CA ASP A 158 6.63 -5.29 32.17
C ASP A 158 5.33 -5.79 31.47
N THR A 159 4.14 -5.53 32.04
CA THR A 159 2.84 -5.87 31.45
C THR A 159 2.59 -5.26 30.08
N ARG A 160 3.19 -4.10 29.77
CA ARG A 160 3.07 -3.45 28.45
C ARG A 160 3.75 -4.23 27.32
N PHE A 161 4.60 -5.20 27.65
CA PHE A 161 5.25 -6.10 26.70
C PHE A 161 4.46 -7.40 26.46
N ILE A 162 3.30 -7.56 27.11
CA ILE A 162 2.39 -8.68 26.86
C ILE A 162 1.52 -8.34 25.65
N PRO A 163 1.43 -9.23 24.64
CA PRO A 163 0.57 -9.01 23.49
C PRO A 163 -0.88 -8.68 23.88
N PRO A 164 -1.58 -7.83 23.10
CA PRO A 164 -2.96 -7.42 23.41
C PRO A 164 -3.92 -8.60 23.55
N MET A 165 -3.81 -9.59 22.67
CA MET A 165 -4.48 -10.88 22.82
C MET A 165 -3.68 -11.71 23.84
N ARG A 166 -3.95 -11.45 25.13
CA ARG A 166 -3.21 -12.05 26.25
C ARG A 166 -3.14 -13.57 26.13
N GLY A 167 -1.97 -14.12 26.39
CA GLY A 167 -1.75 -15.55 26.25
C GLY A 167 -1.63 -16.01 24.79
N GLN A 168 -1.50 -15.12 23.80
CA GLN A 168 -1.16 -15.48 22.43
C GLN A 168 0.17 -14.85 22.00
N PHE A 169 0.84 -15.49 21.05
CA PHE A 169 2.09 -15.04 20.44
C PHE A 169 1.96 -15.15 18.91
N TYR A 170 2.53 -14.19 18.20
CA TYR A 170 2.68 -14.23 16.76
C TYR A 170 4.01 -13.58 16.38
N ASP A 171 4.51 -13.91 15.19
CA ASP A 171 5.60 -13.16 14.58
C ASP A 171 5.50 -13.23 13.06
N ILE A 172 6.04 -12.21 12.41
CA ILE A 172 6.13 -12.11 10.96
C ILE A 172 7.59 -11.79 10.64
N VAL A 173 8.27 -12.78 10.06
CA VAL A 173 9.71 -12.74 9.87
C VAL A 173 9.99 -12.64 8.38
N PRO A 174 10.40 -11.47 7.89
CA PRO A 174 10.99 -11.35 6.56
C PRO A 174 12.17 -12.31 6.40
N PHE A 175 12.16 -13.11 5.34
CA PHE A 175 13.31 -13.92 4.91
C PHE A 175 13.93 -13.40 3.60
N TRP A 176 13.40 -12.30 3.06
CA TRP A 176 14.10 -11.48 2.07
C TRP A 176 15.12 -10.58 2.75
N VAL A 177 16.10 -10.13 1.96
CA VAL A 177 17.23 -9.33 2.45
C VAL A 177 17.51 -8.17 1.50
N ASP A 178 18.15 -7.12 2.01
CA ASP A 178 18.59 -5.93 1.28
C ASP A 178 20.03 -6.07 0.77
N GLN A 179 20.85 -6.82 1.52
CA GLN A 179 22.21 -7.19 1.17
C GLN A 179 22.33 -8.72 1.09
N PRO A 180 23.25 -9.25 0.25
CA PRO A 180 23.51 -10.68 0.25
C PRO A 180 23.79 -11.18 1.67
N THR A 181 23.05 -12.21 2.09
CA THR A 181 23.11 -12.78 3.43
C THR A 181 23.46 -14.27 3.40
N ARG A 182 24.65 -14.63 3.88
CA ARG A 182 25.18 -16.01 3.85
C ARG A 182 24.28 -16.96 4.62
N ARG A 183 23.78 -16.52 5.78
CA ARG A 183 22.88 -17.33 6.59
C ARG A 183 21.90 -16.46 7.37
N LYS A 184 20.62 -16.76 7.21
CA LYS A 184 19.54 -16.19 8.02
C LYS A 184 18.86 -17.30 8.82
N VAL A 185 18.69 -17.10 10.13
CA VAL A 185 18.12 -18.07 11.06
C VAL A 185 17.11 -17.38 11.97
N TYR A 186 15.98 -18.04 12.18
CA TYR A 186 15.01 -17.64 13.19
C TYR A 186 14.67 -18.85 14.06
N THR A 187 14.79 -18.71 15.37
CA THR A 187 14.49 -19.75 16.35
C THR A 187 13.48 -19.22 17.37
N VAL A 188 12.42 -19.98 17.64
CA VAL A 188 11.43 -19.66 18.67
C VAL A 188 11.25 -20.83 19.63
N SER A 189 11.40 -20.56 20.92
CA SER A 189 11.19 -21.49 22.02
C SER A 189 9.85 -21.20 22.69
N MET A 190 8.89 -22.11 22.52
CA MET A 190 7.52 -22.03 23.02
C MET A 190 7.34 -22.87 24.29
N PRO A 191 6.51 -22.44 25.27
CA PRO A 191 6.08 -23.29 26.37
C PRO A 191 5.40 -24.57 25.85
N MET A 192 5.53 -25.69 26.57
CA MET A 192 5.04 -27.00 26.10
C MET A 192 3.54 -27.04 25.88
N GLU A 193 2.79 -26.31 26.70
CA GLU A 193 1.34 -26.20 26.68
C GLU A 193 0.81 -25.36 25.52
N LYS A 194 1.66 -24.62 24.82
CA LYS A 194 1.28 -23.77 23.68
C LYS A 194 1.48 -24.50 22.37
N GLU A 195 0.50 -24.36 21.48
CA GLU A 195 0.65 -24.73 20.09
C GLU A 195 1.12 -23.53 19.26
N LEU A 196 1.85 -23.84 18.19
CA LEU A 196 2.33 -22.86 17.23
C LEU A 196 2.06 -23.39 15.83
N GLN A 197 1.30 -22.62 15.06
CA GLN A 197 1.14 -22.84 13.63
C GLN A 197 1.97 -21.82 12.86
N PHE A 198 2.55 -22.26 11.75
CA PHE A 198 3.43 -21.45 10.93
C PHE A 198 3.34 -21.83 9.45
N GLN A 199 3.67 -20.88 8.60
CA GLN A 199 3.80 -21.10 7.16
C GLN A 199 4.90 -20.22 6.59
N PHE A 200 5.68 -20.79 5.66
CA PHE A 200 6.64 -20.05 4.86
C PHE A 200 6.02 -19.73 3.50
N TYR A 201 5.88 -18.44 3.18
CA TYR A 201 5.29 -17.94 1.95
C TYR A 201 6.38 -17.56 0.94
N ASN A 202 6.04 -17.65 -0.36
CA ASN A 202 6.86 -17.17 -1.49
C ASN A 202 8.27 -17.79 -1.55
N GLY A 203 8.40 -19.07 -1.23
CA GLY A 203 9.65 -19.81 -1.33
C GLY A 203 9.68 -21.00 -0.39
N ALA A 204 10.89 -21.44 -0.04
CA ALA A 204 11.11 -22.49 0.94
C ALA A 204 12.24 -22.11 1.91
N CYS A 205 12.22 -22.72 3.09
CA CYS A 205 13.30 -22.67 4.07
C CYS A 205 13.49 -24.06 4.70
N ALA A 206 14.67 -24.30 5.27
CA ALA A 206 14.85 -25.45 6.15
C ALA A 206 14.13 -25.18 7.47
N SER A 207 13.40 -26.17 7.99
CA SER A 207 12.67 -26.07 9.26
C SER A 207 12.90 -27.31 10.13
N SER A 208 12.92 -27.13 11.45
CA SER A 208 12.93 -28.22 12.43
C SER A 208 12.20 -27.85 13.71
N MET A 209 11.70 -28.85 14.43
CA MET A 209 11.15 -28.71 15.77
C MET A 209 11.79 -29.76 16.68
N ARG A 210 12.18 -29.34 17.90
CA ARG A 210 12.78 -30.22 18.92
C ARG A 210 12.19 -29.90 20.29
N TYR A 211 12.24 -30.88 21.17
CA TYR A 211 11.98 -30.67 22.60
C TYR A 211 13.30 -30.38 23.30
N GLU A 212 13.42 -29.20 23.91
CA GLU A 212 14.63 -28.75 24.62
C GLU A 212 14.21 -28.05 25.91
N ASP A 213 14.82 -28.41 27.05
CA ASP A 213 14.56 -27.82 28.37
C ASP A 213 13.07 -27.71 28.75
N GLY A 214 12.28 -28.73 28.37
CA GLY A 214 10.84 -28.75 28.62
C GLY A 214 10.07 -27.70 27.81
N ARG A 215 10.50 -27.42 26.58
CA ARG A 215 9.93 -26.44 25.64
C ARG A 215 9.92 -26.99 24.22
N LYS A 216 9.04 -26.47 23.36
CA LYS A 216 9.03 -26.74 21.91
C LYS A 216 9.88 -25.69 21.20
N VAL A 217 11.01 -26.08 20.62
CA VAL A 217 11.94 -25.18 19.92
C VAL A 217 11.82 -25.39 18.42
N TYR A 218 11.34 -24.36 17.72
CA TYR A 218 11.23 -24.32 16.27
C TYR A 218 12.39 -23.52 15.69
N THR A 219 13.06 -24.03 14.66
CA THR A 219 14.14 -23.33 13.95
C THR A 219 13.90 -23.31 12.45
N PHE A 220 14.05 -22.14 11.85
CA PHE A 220 13.90 -21.87 10.43
C PHE A 220 15.17 -21.25 9.89
N ALA A 221 15.69 -21.74 8.77
CA ALA A 221 16.95 -21.26 8.23
C ALA A 221 16.98 -21.23 6.70
N LYS A 222 17.72 -20.24 6.17
CA LYS A 222 18.06 -20.15 4.76
C LYS A 222 19.52 -19.75 4.62
N ASN A 223 20.21 -20.38 3.67
CA ASN A 223 21.59 -20.07 3.33
C ASN A 223 21.65 -19.37 1.97
N GLU A 224 22.71 -18.58 1.77
CA GLU A 224 23.02 -17.91 0.50
C GLU A 224 21.84 -17.10 -0.06
N VAL A 225 21.26 -16.25 0.78
CA VAL A 225 20.09 -15.42 0.41
C VAL A 225 20.57 -14.18 -0.34
N LEU A 226 20.10 -14.02 -1.58
CA LEU A 226 20.36 -12.82 -2.37
C LEU A 226 19.26 -11.75 -2.17
N PRO A 227 19.58 -10.46 -2.38
CA PRO A 227 18.58 -9.40 -2.34
C PRO A 227 17.40 -9.66 -3.28
N PHE A 228 16.19 -9.33 -2.83
CA PHE A 228 14.99 -9.56 -3.62
C PHE A 228 14.90 -8.58 -4.79
N GLY A 229 14.88 -9.09 -6.03
CA GLY A 229 14.73 -8.28 -7.23
C GLY A 229 13.29 -7.79 -7.41
N ARG A 230 13.10 -6.46 -7.53
CA ARG A 230 11.79 -5.82 -7.71
C ARG A 230 11.50 -5.53 -9.18
N GLU A 231 10.22 -5.49 -9.54
CA GLU A 231 9.73 -5.03 -10.86
C GLU A 231 8.97 -3.70 -10.71
N PRO A 232 9.01 -2.78 -11.69
CA PRO A 232 8.23 -1.53 -11.66
C PRO A 232 6.74 -1.80 -11.45
N ASN A 233 6.07 -1.06 -10.56
CA ASN A 233 4.65 -1.24 -10.22
C ASN A 233 4.27 -2.60 -9.62
N MET A 234 5.24 -3.42 -9.16
CA MET A 234 4.89 -4.65 -8.43
C MET A 234 4.01 -4.35 -7.23
N VAL A 235 3.21 -5.32 -6.80
CA VAL A 235 2.51 -5.27 -5.51
C VAL A 235 3.51 -5.12 -4.36
N ASP A 236 3.01 -4.96 -3.13
CA ASP A 236 3.89 -4.74 -1.99
C ASP A 236 4.93 -5.87 -1.84
N LEU A 237 6.13 -5.53 -1.38
CA LEU A 237 7.20 -6.50 -1.22
C LEU A 237 6.77 -7.64 -0.28
N PHE A 238 5.97 -7.33 0.73
CA PHE A 238 5.42 -8.30 1.66
C PHE A 238 4.61 -9.39 0.96
N ASP A 239 3.91 -9.07 -0.13
CA ASP A 239 3.05 -10.02 -0.86
C ASP A 239 3.88 -11.03 -1.66
N GLU A 240 5.04 -10.65 -2.17
CA GLU A 240 5.79 -11.45 -3.15
C GLU A 240 7.12 -11.99 -2.61
N ALA A 241 7.63 -11.41 -1.52
CA ALA A 241 8.93 -11.78 -0.98
C ALA A 241 8.86 -12.94 0.03
N PRO A 242 9.92 -13.77 0.14
CA PRO A 242 9.96 -14.89 1.08
C PRO A 242 9.77 -14.46 2.52
N LYS A 243 8.79 -15.02 3.22
CA LYS A 243 8.50 -14.68 4.63
C LYS A 243 7.99 -15.88 5.41
N LEU A 244 8.31 -15.89 6.70
CA LEU A 244 7.74 -16.82 7.66
C LEU A 244 6.68 -16.08 8.48
N MET A 245 5.48 -16.66 8.56
CA MET A 245 4.45 -16.22 9.49
C MET A 245 4.18 -17.30 10.51
N MET A 246 3.91 -16.89 11.75
CA MET A 246 3.54 -17.81 12.81
C MET A 246 2.55 -17.17 13.78
N SER A 247 1.70 -18.01 14.38
CA SER A 247 0.75 -17.61 15.40
C SER A 247 0.41 -18.78 16.31
N SER A 248 0.20 -18.51 17.60
CA SER A 248 -0.41 -19.46 18.53
C SER A 248 -1.94 -19.35 18.57
N THR A 249 -2.52 -18.32 17.95
CA THR A 249 -3.97 -18.16 17.83
C THR A 249 -4.50 -19.22 16.85
N PRO A 250 -5.43 -20.11 17.25
CA PRO A 250 -5.85 -21.23 16.42
C PRO A 250 -6.59 -20.85 15.15
N ARG A 251 -7.50 -19.87 15.21
CA ARG A 251 -8.34 -19.50 14.07
C ARG A 251 -8.61 -18.00 14.01
N TRP A 252 -9.00 -17.52 12.83
CA TRP A 252 -9.39 -16.13 12.63
C TRP A 252 -10.64 -15.73 13.43
N GLU A 253 -11.56 -16.66 13.66
CA GLU A 253 -12.77 -16.44 14.46
C GLU A 253 -12.42 -16.06 15.90
N ASP A 254 -11.39 -16.67 16.49
CA ASP A 254 -10.96 -16.38 17.86
C ASP A 254 -10.41 -14.94 17.97
N LYS A 255 -9.73 -14.48 16.91
CA LYS A 255 -9.22 -13.11 16.83
C LYS A 255 -10.31 -12.09 16.52
N SER A 256 -11.27 -12.45 15.69
CA SER A 256 -12.47 -11.65 15.42
C SER A 256 -13.27 -11.41 16.70
N LEU A 257 -13.54 -12.47 17.47
CA LEU A 257 -14.23 -12.38 18.76
C LEU A 257 -13.44 -11.53 19.76
N TRP A 258 -12.13 -11.76 19.87
CA TRP A 258 -11.28 -10.94 20.75
C TRP A 258 -11.34 -9.45 20.40
N PHE A 259 -11.27 -9.10 19.11
CA PHE A 259 -11.31 -7.70 18.68
C PHE A 259 -12.69 -7.06 18.92
N HIS A 260 -13.77 -7.82 18.76
CA HIS A 260 -15.11 -7.41 19.17
C HIS A 260 -15.16 -7.10 20.67
N ASP A 261 -14.85 -8.10 21.50
CA ASP A 261 -15.02 -8.03 22.95
C ASP A 261 -14.14 -6.94 23.58
N LEU A 262 -12.92 -6.74 23.04
CA LEU A 262 -12.02 -5.68 23.46
C LEU A 262 -12.69 -4.30 23.36
N ASN A 263 -13.33 -4.02 22.23
CA ASN A 263 -13.90 -2.70 21.96
C ASN A 263 -15.26 -2.49 22.65
N GLU A 264 -16.06 -3.55 22.79
CA GLU A 264 -17.27 -3.49 23.62
C GLU A 264 -16.92 -3.25 25.10
N ALA A 265 -15.93 -3.96 25.64
CA ALA A 265 -15.51 -3.81 27.03
C ALA A 265 -14.91 -2.42 27.33
N TYR A 266 -14.26 -1.79 26.33
CA TYR A 266 -13.73 -0.45 26.46
C TYR A 266 -14.81 0.65 26.38
N GLY A 267 -16.01 0.34 25.89
CA GLY A 267 -17.06 1.34 25.66
C GLY A 267 -16.77 2.25 24.46
N SER A 268 -16.07 1.73 23.43
CA SER A 268 -15.66 2.53 22.26
C SER A 268 -16.83 3.21 21.57
N PHE A 269 -18.01 2.59 21.59
CA PHE A 269 -19.16 2.99 20.77
C PHE A 269 -20.35 3.54 21.56
N ASP A 270 -20.15 3.87 22.83
CA ASP A 270 -21.21 4.43 23.67
C ASP A 270 -21.79 5.70 23.05
N ALA A 271 -23.12 5.83 23.10
CA ALA A 271 -23.81 6.95 22.50
C ALA A 271 -23.52 8.26 23.25
N LEU A 272 -23.30 9.33 22.49
CA LEU A 272 -23.15 10.69 23.01
C LEU A 272 -24.38 11.51 22.58
N PRO A 273 -25.11 12.20 23.49
CA PRO A 273 -26.33 12.93 23.15
C PRO A 273 -26.18 13.92 21.98
N GLU A 274 -25.08 14.69 21.95
CA GLU A 274 -24.79 15.65 20.88
C GLU A 274 -24.52 14.96 19.54
N ALA A 275 -23.87 13.80 19.56
CA ALA A 275 -23.66 12.98 18.36
C ALA A 275 -24.98 12.37 17.87
N GLN A 276 -25.84 11.89 18.77
CA GLN A 276 -27.16 11.35 18.43
C GLN A 276 -28.04 12.43 17.76
N GLN A 277 -28.00 13.67 18.25
CA GLN A 277 -28.71 14.79 17.61
C GLN A 277 -28.22 15.02 16.18
N LYS A 278 -26.90 15.00 15.96
CA LYS A 278 -26.31 15.12 14.62
C LYS A 278 -26.70 13.95 13.72
N VAL A 279 -26.69 12.71 14.22
CA VAL A 279 -27.15 11.53 13.48
C VAL A 279 -28.61 11.70 13.05
N ASN A 280 -29.50 12.08 13.97
CA ASN A 280 -30.92 12.31 13.70
C ASN A 280 -31.15 13.40 12.64
N GLU A 281 -30.34 14.46 12.66
CA GLU A 281 -30.33 15.52 11.64
C GLU A 281 -29.93 14.97 10.27
N LEU A 282 -28.82 14.24 10.19
CA LEU A 282 -28.27 13.72 8.93
C LEU A 282 -29.21 12.71 8.25
N ILE A 283 -29.86 11.84 9.02
CA ILE A 283 -30.77 10.82 8.48
C ILE A 283 -32.18 11.35 8.22
N LYS A 284 -32.49 12.60 8.59
CA LYS A 284 -33.82 13.18 8.39
C LYS A 284 -34.18 13.19 6.90
N GLY A 285 -35.33 12.61 6.57
CA GLY A 285 -35.82 12.51 5.20
C GLY A 285 -35.16 11.43 4.34
N LYS A 286 -34.18 10.67 4.87
CA LYS A 286 -33.62 9.48 4.22
C LYS A 286 -34.58 8.29 4.41
N LYS A 287 -34.96 7.64 3.31
CA LYS A 287 -35.99 6.60 3.27
C LYS A 287 -35.40 5.20 3.32
N THR A 288 -34.27 4.97 2.65
CA THR A 288 -33.68 3.63 2.54
C THR A 288 -32.54 3.43 3.54
N GLU A 289 -32.21 2.16 3.83
CA GLU A 289 -31.04 1.83 4.65
C GLU A 289 -29.74 2.38 4.04
N MET A 290 -29.56 2.25 2.73
CA MET A 290 -28.36 2.71 2.04
C MET A 290 -28.23 4.23 2.00
N GLU A 291 -29.34 4.96 1.90
CA GLU A 291 -29.32 6.43 2.01
C GLU A 291 -28.85 6.91 3.39
N LYS A 292 -29.24 6.21 4.46
CA LYS A 292 -28.80 6.51 5.82
C LYS A 292 -27.34 6.15 6.03
N ILE A 293 -26.92 4.95 5.60
CA ILE A 293 -25.52 4.52 5.67
C ILE A 293 -24.64 5.51 4.89
N ALA A 294 -25.01 5.87 3.67
CA ALA A 294 -24.22 6.76 2.83
C ALA A 294 -24.05 8.16 3.44
N VAL A 295 -25.12 8.78 3.94
CA VAL A 295 -25.02 10.13 4.52
C VAL A 295 -24.15 10.14 5.79
N LEU A 296 -24.20 9.07 6.59
CA LEU A 296 -23.37 8.95 7.80
C LEU A 296 -21.90 8.70 7.46
N THR A 297 -21.62 7.77 6.53
CA THR A 297 -20.25 7.48 6.06
C THR A 297 -19.58 8.73 5.52
N HIS A 298 -20.24 9.44 4.60
CA HIS A 298 -19.70 10.64 3.96
C HIS A 298 -19.52 11.79 4.93
N TRP A 299 -20.46 11.97 5.87
CA TRP A 299 -20.28 13.00 6.89
C TRP A 299 -19.05 12.72 7.75
N VAL A 300 -18.85 11.48 8.21
CA VAL A 300 -17.67 11.12 9.00
C VAL A 300 -16.39 11.29 8.18
N ALA A 301 -16.36 10.81 6.93
CA ALA A 301 -15.21 10.93 6.03
C ALA A 301 -14.77 12.38 5.81
N ASP A 302 -15.73 13.29 5.64
CA ASP A 302 -15.44 14.69 5.33
C ASP A 302 -15.18 15.56 6.59
N ASN A 303 -15.59 15.10 7.79
CA ASN A 303 -15.58 15.93 9.01
C ASN A 303 -14.63 15.43 10.11
N ILE A 304 -14.00 14.26 9.97
CA ILE A 304 -12.96 13.80 10.89
C ILE A 304 -11.60 13.83 10.18
N ARG A 305 -10.67 14.63 10.71
CA ARG A 305 -9.35 14.84 10.10
C ARG A 305 -8.40 13.70 10.42
N TYR A 306 -7.77 13.14 9.39
CA TYR A 306 -6.67 12.19 9.60
C TYR A 306 -5.46 12.86 10.28
N ALA A 307 -5.14 12.46 11.50
CA ALA A 307 -4.00 12.93 12.27
C ALA A 307 -3.57 11.87 13.29
N GLY A 308 -2.36 11.31 13.14
CA GLY A 308 -1.79 10.36 14.10
C GLY A 308 -1.06 11.08 15.23
N ILE A 309 -1.80 11.64 16.18
CA ILE A 309 -1.25 12.14 17.45
C ILE A 309 -1.52 11.10 18.53
N SER A 310 -0.73 11.08 19.61
CA SER A 310 -1.09 10.27 20.78
C SER A 310 -2.32 10.90 21.44
N MET A 311 -3.41 10.14 21.55
CA MET A 311 -4.69 10.58 22.12
C MET A 311 -5.00 9.95 23.48
N GLY A 312 -4.06 9.19 24.05
CA GLY A 312 -4.12 8.67 25.41
C GLY A 312 -4.24 7.15 25.47
N GLU A 313 -5.02 6.65 26.43
CA GLU A 313 -5.26 5.23 26.61
C GLU A 313 -6.14 4.66 25.49
N GLY A 314 -5.73 3.52 24.92
CA GLY A 314 -6.46 2.89 23.81
C GLY A 314 -5.83 3.12 22.45
N GLU A 315 -4.51 3.26 22.34
CA GLU A 315 -3.83 3.19 21.05
C GLU A 315 -3.75 1.70 20.57
N GLY A 316 -3.42 1.46 19.30
CA GLY A 316 -3.41 0.09 18.74
C GLY A 316 -4.80 -0.48 18.41
N PHE A 317 -5.19 -1.62 19.04
CA PHE A 317 -6.43 -2.36 18.70
C PHE A 317 -7.68 -1.84 19.41
N THR A 318 -7.53 -0.95 20.38
CA THR A 318 -8.66 -0.32 21.05
C THR A 318 -9.05 0.92 20.26
N LEU A 319 -10.32 1.09 19.95
CA LEU A 319 -10.84 2.29 19.29
C LEU A 319 -11.19 3.32 20.36
N HIS A 320 -10.69 4.55 20.22
CA HIS A 320 -11.05 5.63 21.15
C HIS A 320 -12.56 5.86 21.14
N ASN A 321 -13.09 6.27 22.30
CA ASN A 321 -14.54 6.35 22.48
C ASN A 321 -15.19 7.47 21.66
N THR A 322 -16.51 7.33 21.43
CA THR A 322 -17.33 8.32 20.70
C THR A 322 -17.13 9.75 21.20
N LYS A 323 -17.01 9.96 22.52
CA LYS A 323 -16.89 11.29 23.11
C LYS A 323 -15.62 12.00 22.65
N MET A 324 -14.48 11.30 22.70
CA MET A 324 -13.20 11.81 22.24
C MET A 324 -13.23 12.10 20.74
N ASN A 325 -13.55 11.10 19.92
CA ASN A 325 -13.50 11.24 18.46
C ASN A 325 -14.45 12.33 17.93
N TYR A 326 -15.66 12.44 18.51
CA TYR A 326 -16.63 13.45 18.10
C TYR A 326 -16.23 14.87 18.55
N THR A 327 -15.57 15.01 19.70
CA THR A 327 -15.13 16.32 20.23
C THR A 327 -13.90 16.83 19.50
N ASP A 328 -12.89 15.97 19.34
CA ASP A 328 -11.58 16.38 18.82
C ASP A 328 -11.56 16.49 17.28
N ARG A 329 -12.48 15.80 16.59
CA ARG A 329 -12.60 15.81 15.12
C ARG A 329 -11.31 15.43 14.40
N CYS A 330 -10.48 14.60 15.04
CA CYS A 330 -9.26 14.08 14.45
C CYS A 330 -8.93 12.69 14.99
N GLY A 331 -8.05 11.97 14.29
CA GLY A 331 -7.55 10.65 14.68
C GLY A 331 -7.01 9.89 13.47
N VAL A 332 -6.65 8.63 13.66
CA VAL A 332 -6.25 7.73 12.56
C VAL A 332 -7.43 6.88 12.09
N CYS A 333 -7.18 5.92 11.20
CA CYS A 333 -8.21 5.07 10.61
C CYS A 333 -9.18 4.43 11.61
N LYS A 334 -8.67 3.96 12.75
CA LYS A 334 -9.49 3.33 13.82
C LYS A 334 -10.47 4.33 14.47
N ASP A 335 -10.09 5.59 14.61
CA ASP A 335 -10.91 6.63 15.25
C ASP A 335 -11.99 7.14 14.29
N ILE A 336 -11.65 7.25 13.00
CA ILE A 336 -12.61 7.58 11.93
C ILE A 336 -13.62 6.44 11.77
N ALA A 337 -13.15 5.18 11.71
CA ALA A 337 -14.01 4.00 11.67
C ALA A 337 -14.89 3.91 12.94
N GLY A 338 -14.32 4.13 14.12
CA GLY A 338 -15.05 4.15 15.39
C GLY A 338 -16.16 5.17 15.43
N THR A 339 -15.90 6.39 14.93
CA THR A 339 -16.93 7.43 14.80
C THR A 339 -18.09 6.98 13.90
N LEU A 340 -17.78 6.35 12.76
CA LEU A 340 -18.81 5.82 11.86
C LEU A 340 -19.62 4.71 12.52
N ILE A 341 -18.98 3.79 13.24
CA ILE A 341 -19.67 2.71 13.96
C ILE A 341 -20.64 3.29 15.00
N SER A 342 -20.21 4.27 15.80
CA SER A 342 -21.08 4.94 16.77
C SER A 342 -22.28 5.61 16.06
N PHE A 343 -22.04 6.27 14.93
CA PHE A 343 -23.10 6.93 14.15
C PHE A 343 -24.12 5.92 13.60
N LEU A 344 -23.65 4.80 13.07
CA LEU A 344 -24.49 3.72 12.55
C LEU A 344 -25.32 3.08 13.68
N ARG A 345 -24.71 2.80 14.84
CA ARG A 345 -25.42 2.27 16.02
C ARG A 345 -26.49 3.23 16.53
N MET A 346 -26.19 4.53 16.61
CA MET A 346 -27.15 5.58 16.95
C MET A 346 -28.32 5.70 15.95
N ALA A 347 -28.09 5.31 14.69
CA ALA A 347 -29.13 5.24 13.66
C ALA A 347 -29.90 3.90 13.65
N GLY A 348 -29.56 2.97 14.56
CA GLY A 348 -30.23 1.68 14.74
C GLY A 348 -29.65 0.51 13.95
N PHE A 349 -28.44 0.65 13.38
CA PHE A 349 -27.78 -0.43 12.66
C PHE A 349 -26.88 -1.28 13.57
N GLU A 350 -26.76 -2.57 13.26
CA GLU A 350 -25.67 -3.41 13.77
C GLU A 350 -24.40 -3.07 12.99
N ALA A 351 -23.42 -2.46 13.67
CA ALA A 351 -22.14 -2.09 13.07
C ALA A 351 -20.97 -2.44 14.00
N TYR A 352 -19.86 -2.86 13.40
CA TYR A 352 -18.69 -3.41 14.10
C TYR A 352 -17.39 -2.96 13.45
N PRO A 353 -16.27 -2.91 14.19
CA PRO A 353 -14.97 -2.63 13.60
C PRO A 353 -14.45 -3.84 12.81
N ALA A 354 -13.61 -3.59 11.82
CA ALA A 354 -12.91 -4.63 11.07
C ALA A 354 -11.46 -4.23 10.82
N MET A 355 -10.56 -5.21 10.93
CA MET A 355 -9.12 -5.00 10.69
C MET A 355 -8.78 -5.32 9.24
N THR A 356 -7.92 -4.51 8.62
CA THR A 356 -7.42 -4.75 7.25
C THR A 356 -5.95 -4.32 7.10
N MET A 357 -5.37 -4.59 5.93
CA MET A 357 -3.98 -4.30 5.59
C MET A 357 -3.94 -3.43 4.34
N ALA A 358 -3.96 -2.11 4.52
CA ALA A 358 -3.87 -1.17 3.41
C ALA A 358 -2.57 -1.40 2.62
N GLY A 359 -2.73 -1.64 1.32
CA GLY A 359 -1.63 -1.79 0.38
C GLY A 359 -0.99 -3.18 0.23
N SER A 360 -1.33 -4.16 1.07
CA SER A 360 -0.79 -5.54 1.05
C SER A 360 -1.89 -6.56 1.38
N ARG A 361 -1.71 -7.83 1.00
CA ARG A 361 -2.69 -8.88 1.35
C ARG A 361 -2.47 -9.42 2.77
N ILE A 362 -3.52 -10.01 3.31
CA ILE A 362 -3.49 -10.77 4.56
C ILE A 362 -3.33 -12.23 4.21
N GLU A 363 -2.32 -12.87 4.80
CA GLU A 363 -2.08 -14.30 4.61
C GLU A 363 -2.92 -15.13 5.59
N SER A 364 -3.07 -16.43 5.31
CA SER A 364 -3.99 -17.31 6.06
C SER A 364 -3.62 -17.56 7.53
N ILE A 365 -2.37 -17.32 7.95
CA ILE A 365 -1.96 -17.49 9.36
C ILE A 365 -2.55 -16.35 10.22
N PRO A 366 -3.25 -16.63 11.34
CA PRO A 366 -3.83 -15.64 12.26
C PRO A 366 -2.81 -14.78 13.05
N ALA A 367 -1.88 -14.14 12.37
CA ALA A 367 -0.89 -13.21 12.92
C ALA A 367 -1.39 -11.75 12.83
N ASP A 368 -0.79 -10.84 13.59
CA ASP A 368 -1.15 -9.41 13.53
C ASP A 368 -0.34 -8.71 12.42
N HIS A 369 -0.81 -8.82 11.18
CA HIS A 369 -0.31 -8.05 10.02
C HIS A 369 -1.34 -7.01 9.54
N PHE A 370 -1.95 -6.26 10.47
CA PHE A 370 -2.93 -5.22 10.16
C PHE A 370 -2.32 -3.84 10.35
N ASN A 371 -2.58 -2.93 9.42
CA ASN A 371 -2.17 -1.52 9.52
C ASN A 371 -3.34 -0.53 9.36
N HIS A 372 -4.57 -1.03 9.17
CA HIS A 372 -5.74 -0.23 8.87
C HIS A 372 -7.00 -0.80 9.53
N CYS A 373 -7.96 0.06 9.84
CA CYS A 373 -9.22 -0.28 10.52
C CYS A 373 -10.39 0.41 9.80
N VAL A 374 -11.47 -0.33 9.63
CA VAL A 374 -12.67 0.06 8.86
C VAL A 374 -13.94 -0.35 9.61
N ALA A 375 -15.11 0.06 9.13
CA ALA A 375 -16.39 -0.36 9.70
C ALA A 375 -17.02 -1.46 8.85
N VAL A 376 -17.78 -2.36 9.47
CA VAL A 376 -18.74 -3.22 8.78
C VAL A 376 -20.14 -2.94 9.31
N VAL A 377 -21.13 -2.94 8.44
CA VAL A 377 -22.55 -2.79 8.81
C VAL A 377 -23.33 -3.98 8.30
N LYS A 378 -24.24 -4.49 9.12
CA LYS A 378 -25.17 -5.54 8.75
C LYS A 378 -26.42 -4.91 8.13
N LEU A 379 -26.71 -5.29 6.90
CA LEU A 379 -27.92 -4.86 6.20
C LEU A 379 -29.14 -5.65 6.68
N ALA A 380 -30.35 -5.15 6.36
CA ALA A 380 -31.60 -5.83 6.73
C ALA A 380 -31.72 -7.26 6.19
N ASN A 381 -31.02 -7.58 5.09
CA ASN A 381 -30.95 -8.93 4.52
C ASN A 381 -29.94 -9.87 5.22
N GLY A 382 -29.26 -9.40 6.27
CA GLY A 382 -28.26 -10.16 7.02
C GLY A 382 -26.84 -10.11 6.46
N MET A 383 -26.62 -9.51 5.29
CA MET A 383 -25.29 -9.36 4.70
C MET A 383 -24.50 -8.27 5.41
N TYR A 384 -23.23 -8.55 5.71
CA TYR A 384 -22.27 -7.53 6.15
C TYR A 384 -21.62 -6.87 4.95
N ILE A 385 -21.57 -5.54 4.95
CA ILE A 385 -20.81 -4.77 3.96
C ILE A 385 -19.73 -3.93 4.66
N PRO A 386 -18.52 -3.84 4.08
CA PRO A 386 -17.47 -2.97 4.61
C PRO A 386 -17.68 -1.52 4.17
N LEU A 387 -17.30 -0.59 5.04
CA LEU A 387 -17.33 0.85 4.85
C LEU A 387 -15.98 1.43 5.30
N ASP A 388 -15.38 2.30 4.49
CA ASP A 388 -14.09 2.92 4.81
C ASP A 388 -14.17 4.45 4.75
N PRO A 389 -14.55 5.12 5.85
CA PRO A 389 -14.60 6.57 5.91
C PRO A 389 -13.21 7.22 5.81
N THR A 390 -12.11 6.46 5.94
CA THR A 390 -10.74 7.00 5.83
C THR A 390 -10.32 7.24 4.38
N TRP A 391 -10.82 6.44 3.45
CA TRP A 391 -10.40 6.44 2.04
C TRP A 391 -11.43 7.04 1.07
N VAL A 392 -12.60 7.41 1.56
CA VAL A 392 -13.67 8.05 0.77
C VAL A 392 -13.94 9.54 1.05
N PRO A 393 -13.08 10.35 1.72
CA PRO A 393 -13.29 11.80 1.76
C PRO A 393 -13.41 12.39 0.35
N PHE A 394 -14.49 13.14 0.12
CA PHE A 394 -14.84 13.70 -1.19
C PHE A 394 -14.98 12.69 -2.34
N CYS A 395 -15.26 11.42 -2.03
CA CYS A 395 -15.55 10.36 -3.00
C CYS A 395 -16.96 9.84 -2.75
N ARG A 396 -17.72 9.50 -3.81
CA ARG A 396 -19.11 9.03 -3.68
C ARG A 396 -19.21 7.57 -3.18
N GLU A 397 -18.10 6.85 -3.20
CA GLU A 397 -18.00 5.45 -2.78
C GLU A 397 -18.13 5.30 -1.26
N LEU A 398 -18.62 4.15 -0.79
CA LEU A 398 -18.67 3.84 0.66
C LEU A 398 -17.49 2.97 1.11
N TRP A 399 -16.98 2.18 0.18
CA TRP A 399 -15.71 1.46 0.26
C TRP A 399 -14.84 1.92 -0.89
N SER A 400 -13.60 2.33 -0.61
CA SER A 400 -12.72 2.85 -1.65
C SER A 400 -12.26 1.73 -2.59
N SER A 401 -12.55 1.89 -3.88
CA SER A 401 -12.08 0.98 -4.93
C SER A 401 -10.57 1.13 -5.18
N ALA A 402 -9.93 2.13 -4.56
CA ALA A 402 -8.49 2.20 -4.39
C ALA A 402 -7.94 1.18 -3.38
N GLU A 403 -8.78 0.43 -2.67
CA GLU A 403 -8.45 -0.69 -1.76
C GLU A 403 -9.38 -1.90 -2.03
N GLN A 404 -9.70 -2.17 -3.30
CA GLN A 404 -10.41 -3.39 -3.70
C GLN A 404 -9.51 -4.63 -3.73
N GLN A 405 -10.11 -5.82 -3.72
CA GLN A 405 -9.41 -7.12 -3.62
C GLN A 405 -8.61 -7.24 -2.31
N GLN A 406 -9.12 -6.62 -1.25
CA GLN A 406 -8.46 -6.50 0.03
C GLN A 406 -9.08 -7.45 1.05
N ASN A 407 -8.24 -8.21 1.74
CA ASN A 407 -8.70 -9.04 2.84
C ASN A 407 -9.04 -8.16 4.06
N TYR A 408 -10.05 -8.55 4.82
CA TYR A 408 -10.41 -7.88 6.07
C TYR A 408 -11.02 -8.88 7.07
N LEU A 409 -10.86 -8.61 8.36
CA LEU A 409 -11.41 -9.42 9.44
C LEU A 409 -12.46 -8.62 10.22
N PRO A 410 -13.76 -8.88 10.03
CA PRO A 410 -14.82 -8.32 10.86
C PRO A 410 -14.67 -8.75 12.33
N GLY A 411 -14.76 -7.83 13.28
CA GLY A 411 -14.87 -8.14 14.72
C GLY A 411 -16.32 -8.22 15.16
N ILE A 412 -16.97 -9.38 14.98
CA ILE A 412 -18.43 -9.55 15.19
C ILE A 412 -18.74 -10.52 16.34
N PRO A 413 -19.93 -10.43 16.98
CA PRO A 413 -20.29 -11.20 18.19
C PRO A 413 -20.43 -12.72 18.03
N GLY A 414 -19.99 -13.31 16.92
CA GLY A 414 -19.90 -14.76 16.71
C GLY A 414 -18.57 -15.22 16.12
N GLY A 415 -17.63 -14.30 15.90
CA GLY A 415 -16.42 -14.55 15.13
C GLY A 415 -16.68 -14.57 13.63
N SER A 416 -15.63 -14.28 12.87
CA SER A 416 -15.58 -14.35 11.41
C SER A 416 -14.23 -14.89 10.99
N ASP A 417 -14.20 -15.59 9.86
CA ASP A 417 -12.97 -15.79 9.11
C ASP A 417 -12.66 -14.54 8.24
N LEU A 418 -11.51 -14.54 7.58
CA LEU A 418 -11.13 -13.51 6.63
C LEU A 418 -12.15 -13.37 5.50
N CYS A 419 -12.62 -12.15 5.31
CA CYS A 419 -13.42 -11.75 4.18
C CYS A 419 -12.54 -11.13 3.08
N LEU A 420 -13.07 -10.99 1.87
CA LEU A 420 -12.42 -10.33 0.74
C LEU A 420 -13.35 -9.28 0.15
N THR A 421 -12.85 -8.07 -0.07
CA THR A 421 -13.63 -7.04 -0.75
C THR A 421 -13.77 -7.37 -2.24
N PRO A 422 -14.98 -7.24 -2.81
CA PRO A 422 -15.20 -7.55 -4.22
C PRO A 422 -14.47 -6.53 -5.10
N VAL A 423 -14.23 -6.92 -6.35
CA VAL A 423 -13.81 -5.99 -7.39
C VAL A 423 -15.01 -5.13 -7.78
N SER A 424 -14.84 -3.82 -7.80
CA SER A 424 -15.82 -2.89 -8.35
C SER A 424 -15.71 -2.85 -9.88
N ALA A 425 -16.85 -2.83 -10.57
CA ALA A 425 -16.90 -2.84 -12.01
C ALA A 425 -16.26 -1.57 -12.62
N PRO A 426 -15.55 -1.65 -13.76
CA PRO A 426 -14.95 -0.48 -14.42
C PRO A 426 -15.92 0.68 -14.66
N GLU A 427 -17.19 0.37 -14.91
CA GLU A 427 -18.28 1.33 -15.18
C GLU A 427 -18.58 2.23 -13.96
N ASN A 428 -18.21 1.81 -12.75
CA ASN A 428 -18.35 2.64 -11.54
C ASN A 428 -17.24 3.68 -11.39
N HIS A 429 -16.19 3.62 -12.23
CA HIS A 429 -14.99 4.47 -12.14
C HIS A 429 -14.63 5.09 -13.48
N TYR A 430 -15.62 5.44 -14.31
CA TYR A 430 -15.34 5.87 -15.67
C TYR A 430 -14.63 7.23 -15.73
N VAL A 431 -13.85 7.43 -16.79
CA VAL A 431 -13.50 8.74 -17.34
C VAL A 431 -13.88 8.76 -18.82
N ARG A 432 -14.64 9.76 -19.21
CA ARG A 432 -15.12 9.95 -20.58
C ARG A 432 -14.69 11.32 -21.07
N ILE A 433 -14.01 11.37 -22.22
CA ILE A 433 -13.66 12.63 -22.88
C ILE A 433 -14.30 12.62 -24.26
N VAL A 434 -15.13 13.63 -24.52
CA VAL A 434 -15.74 13.85 -25.84
C VAL A 434 -15.26 15.19 -26.37
N ALA A 435 -14.58 15.18 -27.51
CA ALA A 435 -13.99 16.35 -28.15
C ALA A 435 -14.53 16.59 -29.56
N GLU A 436 -14.84 17.85 -29.84
CA GLU A 436 -15.20 18.34 -31.17
C GLU A 436 -14.21 19.43 -31.59
N ASN A 437 -13.45 19.14 -32.63
CA ASN A 437 -12.34 19.93 -33.10
C ASN A 437 -12.51 20.33 -34.56
N LYS A 438 -11.95 21.48 -34.91
CA LYS A 438 -11.76 21.95 -36.28
C LYS A 438 -10.31 22.32 -36.49
N LEU A 439 -9.69 21.71 -37.49
CA LEU A 439 -8.34 22.03 -37.93
C LEU A 439 -8.42 22.93 -39.17
N ASP A 440 -7.68 24.03 -39.18
CA ASP A 440 -7.52 24.86 -40.38
C ASP A 440 -6.25 24.51 -41.17
N ALA A 441 -6.16 25.01 -42.41
CA ALA A 441 -5.03 24.72 -43.30
C ALA A 441 -3.69 25.31 -42.83
N LYS A 442 -3.71 26.18 -41.81
CA LYS A 442 -2.50 26.72 -41.16
C LYS A 442 -2.08 25.87 -39.95
N GLY A 443 -2.81 24.79 -39.67
CA GLY A 443 -2.52 23.89 -38.55
C GLY A 443 -3.07 24.35 -37.20
N THR A 444 -3.91 25.39 -37.14
CA THR A 444 -4.53 25.81 -35.87
C THR A 444 -5.74 24.92 -35.54
N LEU A 445 -5.76 24.37 -34.33
CA LEU A 445 -6.87 23.58 -33.81
C LEU A 445 -7.79 24.48 -32.96
N ARG A 446 -9.09 24.45 -33.24
CA ARG A 446 -10.12 25.12 -32.42
C ARG A 446 -11.19 24.12 -32.08
N GLY A 447 -11.61 24.09 -30.81
CA GLY A 447 -12.62 23.12 -30.43
C GLY A 447 -13.12 23.26 -29.02
N THR A 448 -13.88 22.25 -28.65
CA THR A 448 -14.41 22.04 -27.32
C THR A 448 -14.17 20.59 -26.92
N PHE A 449 -13.86 20.35 -25.65
CA PHE A 449 -13.98 19.00 -25.10
C PHE A 449 -14.77 19.06 -23.80
N SER A 450 -15.47 17.98 -23.50
CA SER A 450 -16.07 17.74 -22.20
C SER A 450 -15.47 16.49 -21.58
N ILE A 451 -15.10 16.59 -20.30
CA ILE A 451 -14.68 15.46 -19.49
C ILE A 451 -15.77 15.17 -18.45
N THR A 452 -16.17 13.91 -18.35
CA THR A 452 -17.03 13.42 -17.27
C THR A 452 -16.39 12.23 -16.57
N ALA A 453 -16.52 12.14 -15.26
CA ALA A 453 -15.96 11.02 -14.51
C ALA A 453 -16.81 10.68 -13.27
N GLU A 454 -16.71 9.43 -12.82
CA GLU A 454 -17.40 8.89 -11.64
C GLU A 454 -16.40 8.10 -10.76
N GLY A 455 -16.74 7.89 -9.48
CA GLY A 455 -15.97 7.12 -8.51
C GLY A 455 -14.56 7.68 -8.29
N GLN A 456 -13.55 6.80 -8.26
CA GLN A 456 -12.14 7.18 -8.15
C GLN A 456 -11.66 8.15 -9.26
N SER A 457 -12.20 8.04 -10.47
CA SER A 457 -11.86 8.95 -11.58
C SER A 457 -12.41 10.37 -11.33
N ASP A 458 -13.64 10.47 -10.80
CA ASP A 458 -14.20 11.75 -10.33
C ASP A 458 -13.33 12.35 -9.22
N SER A 459 -13.10 11.59 -8.15
CA SER A 459 -12.31 12.06 -6.99
C SER A 459 -10.94 12.61 -7.42
N SER A 460 -10.27 11.95 -8.36
CA SER A 460 -8.99 12.40 -8.90
C SER A 460 -9.07 13.74 -9.67
N ILE A 461 -10.08 13.93 -10.52
CA ILE A 461 -10.31 15.19 -11.25
C ILE A 461 -10.76 16.29 -10.28
N ARG A 462 -11.69 15.96 -9.40
CA ARG A 462 -12.34 16.92 -8.49
C ARG A 462 -11.43 17.37 -7.35
N ARG A 463 -10.32 16.66 -7.11
CA ARG A 463 -9.28 17.05 -6.16
C ARG A 463 -8.83 18.51 -6.29
N ILE A 464 -8.84 19.04 -7.52
CA ILE A 464 -8.54 20.45 -7.80
C ILE A 464 -9.48 21.38 -7.04
N PHE A 465 -10.77 21.03 -6.95
CA PHE A 465 -11.78 21.82 -6.26
C PHE A 465 -11.87 21.52 -4.77
N THR A 466 -11.67 20.27 -4.35
CA THR A 466 -11.86 19.85 -2.95
C THR A 466 -10.63 20.11 -2.08
N GLN A 467 -9.43 20.06 -2.65
CA GLN A 467 -8.16 20.26 -1.92
C GLN A 467 -7.33 21.44 -2.45
N GLY A 468 -7.57 21.90 -3.68
CA GLY A 468 -6.85 23.03 -4.28
C GLY A 468 -7.40 24.39 -3.87
N TRP A 469 -6.57 25.42 -3.97
CA TRP A 469 -6.96 26.80 -3.70
C TRP A 469 -7.89 27.31 -4.79
N GLN A 470 -8.97 27.99 -4.42
CA GLN A 470 -9.96 28.53 -5.38
C GLN A 470 -9.32 29.48 -6.40
N THR A 471 -8.31 30.24 -5.98
CA THR A 471 -7.54 31.14 -6.83
C THR A 471 -6.70 30.43 -7.89
N GLU A 472 -6.43 29.13 -7.72
CA GLU A 472 -5.61 28.32 -8.64
C GLU A 472 -6.47 27.46 -9.58
N TRP A 473 -7.80 27.47 -9.43
CA TRP A 473 -8.67 26.62 -10.25
C TRP A 473 -8.50 26.91 -11.74
N GLN A 474 -8.52 28.19 -12.12
CA GLN A 474 -8.41 28.58 -13.52
C GLN A 474 -7.04 28.22 -14.12
N SER A 475 -5.94 28.49 -13.41
CA SER A 475 -4.59 28.13 -13.88
C SER A 475 -4.38 26.61 -13.93
N THR A 476 -5.00 25.86 -13.02
CA THR A 476 -4.98 24.39 -13.05
C THR A 476 -5.78 23.82 -14.22
N MET A 477 -6.90 24.43 -14.60
CA MET A 477 -7.63 24.07 -15.82
C MET A 477 -6.79 24.38 -17.07
N GLU A 478 -6.13 25.53 -17.10
CA GLU A 478 -5.23 25.93 -18.18
C GLU A 478 -4.04 24.97 -18.33
N SER A 479 -3.45 24.49 -17.22
CA SER A 479 -2.33 23.55 -17.26
C SER A 479 -2.67 22.20 -17.90
N GLN A 480 -3.95 21.78 -17.86
CA GLN A 480 -4.41 20.58 -18.59
C GLN A 480 -4.27 20.76 -20.10
N LEU A 481 -4.59 21.96 -20.61
CA LEU A 481 -4.41 22.30 -22.03
C LEU A 481 -2.94 22.52 -22.37
N LEU A 482 -2.16 23.14 -21.48
CA LEU A 482 -0.73 23.36 -21.71
C LEU A 482 0.08 22.06 -21.74
N SER A 483 -0.40 21.01 -21.08
CA SER A 483 0.17 19.66 -21.16
C SER A 483 0.03 19.03 -22.56
N VAL A 484 -0.99 19.45 -23.32
CA VAL A 484 -1.20 19.06 -24.72
C VAL A 484 -0.28 19.85 -25.65
N SER A 485 -0.20 21.18 -25.44
CA SER A 485 0.68 22.07 -26.19
C SER A 485 0.97 23.35 -25.41
N PRO A 486 2.23 23.82 -25.35
CA PRO A 486 2.57 25.08 -24.70
C PRO A 486 1.96 26.31 -25.39
N ARG A 487 1.41 26.16 -26.61
CA ARG A 487 0.70 27.23 -27.33
C ARG A 487 -0.80 27.25 -27.06
N ALA A 488 -1.33 26.29 -26.30
CA ALA A 488 -2.75 26.19 -26.05
C ALA A 488 -3.29 27.43 -25.31
N ARG A 489 -4.44 27.92 -25.75
CA ARG A 489 -5.15 29.06 -25.17
C ARG A 489 -6.52 28.59 -24.70
N MET A 490 -6.76 28.67 -23.39
CA MET A 490 -8.07 28.41 -22.82
C MET A 490 -8.99 29.61 -23.07
N LEU A 491 -10.02 29.45 -23.90
CA LEU A 491 -10.98 30.53 -24.20
C LEU A 491 -12.11 30.57 -23.17
N LYS A 492 -12.55 29.40 -22.70
CA LYS A 492 -13.58 29.25 -21.65
C LYS A 492 -13.44 27.89 -20.98
N VAL A 493 -13.77 27.82 -19.70
CA VAL A 493 -13.98 26.58 -18.95
C VAL A 493 -15.28 26.69 -18.15
N ASP A 494 -16.05 25.62 -18.10
CA ASP A 494 -17.27 25.48 -17.30
C ASP A 494 -17.18 24.18 -16.48
N TYR A 495 -17.03 24.32 -15.17
CA TYR A 495 -17.02 23.23 -14.19
C TYR A 495 -18.28 23.24 -13.30
N GLY A 496 -19.34 23.96 -13.70
CA GLY A 496 -20.57 24.12 -12.94
C GLY A 496 -20.47 25.10 -11.77
N SER A 497 -21.59 25.33 -11.08
CA SER A 497 -21.70 26.31 -9.99
C SER A 497 -21.18 25.80 -8.64
N ALA A 498 -21.13 24.48 -8.43
CA ALA A 498 -20.71 23.86 -7.18
C ALA A 498 -19.77 22.66 -7.44
N PRO A 499 -18.60 22.87 -8.07
CA PRO A 499 -17.69 21.77 -8.44
C PRO A 499 -17.14 20.99 -7.23
N LYS A 500 -17.21 21.55 -6.02
CA LYS A 500 -16.85 20.87 -4.77
C LYS A 500 -17.88 19.84 -4.32
N ASP A 501 -19.14 20.00 -4.71
CA ASP A 501 -20.21 19.10 -4.31
C ASP A 501 -20.14 17.80 -5.12
N TYR A 502 -19.42 16.82 -4.56
CA TYR A 502 -19.29 15.49 -5.14
C TYR A 502 -20.56 14.66 -4.97
N GLN A 503 -21.45 15.02 -4.03
CA GLN A 503 -22.70 14.28 -3.81
C GLN A 503 -23.76 14.62 -4.86
N ALA A 504 -23.69 15.80 -5.49
CA ALA A 504 -24.60 16.20 -6.58
C ALA A 504 -24.58 15.28 -7.81
N GLY A 505 -23.46 14.62 -8.09
CA GLY A 505 -23.32 13.73 -9.24
C GLY A 505 -21.89 13.66 -9.78
N PRO A 506 -21.67 12.86 -10.83
CA PRO A 506 -20.41 12.79 -11.57
C PRO A 506 -19.88 14.18 -11.94
N ILE A 507 -18.57 14.39 -11.85
CA ILE A 507 -17.96 15.65 -12.30
C ILE A 507 -18.14 15.81 -13.80
N ARG A 508 -18.43 17.03 -14.25
CA ARG A 508 -18.43 17.41 -15.66
C ARG A 508 -17.74 18.75 -15.83
N ILE A 509 -16.75 18.79 -16.73
CA ILE A 509 -16.04 20.03 -17.07
C ILE A 509 -16.03 20.17 -18.60
N THR A 510 -16.39 21.35 -19.11
CA THR A 510 -16.39 21.64 -20.55
C THR A 510 -15.43 22.78 -20.85
N PHE A 511 -14.53 22.56 -21.80
CA PHE A 511 -13.52 23.50 -22.24
C PHE A 511 -13.84 24.01 -23.64
N ARG A 512 -13.49 25.27 -23.91
CA ARG A 512 -13.35 25.84 -25.25
C ARG A 512 -11.95 26.41 -25.37
N TYR A 513 -11.25 26.07 -26.45
CA TYR A 513 -9.84 26.40 -26.60
C TYR A 513 -9.45 26.63 -28.06
N GLU A 514 -8.27 27.23 -28.22
CA GLU A 514 -7.53 27.36 -29.47
C GLU A 514 -6.09 26.92 -29.24
N ILE A 515 -5.52 26.14 -30.15
CA ILE A 515 -4.09 25.78 -30.14
C ILE A 515 -3.51 26.17 -31.51
N PRO A 516 -2.86 27.35 -31.61
CA PRO A 516 -2.11 27.74 -32.80
C PRO A 516 -1.00 26.74 -33.11
N ASP A 517 -0.78 26.50 -34.41
CA ASP A 517 0.27 25.61 -34.91
C ASP A 517 0.25 24.21 -34.25
N TYR A 518 -0.95 23.69 -34.01
CA TYR A 518 -1.15 22.36 -33.42
C TYR A 518 -0.70 21.26 -34.38
N ALA A 519 -1.18 21.32 -35.63
CA ALA A 519 -0.68 20.45 -36.67
C ALA A 519 0.54 21.08 -37.34
N LEU A 520 1.59 20.29 -37.53
CA LEU A 520 2.77 20.72 -38.27
C LEU A 520 2.43 20.70 -39.76
N ALA A 521 2.47 21.85 -40.41
CA ALA A 521 2.22 21.99 -41.84
C ALA A 521 3.54 21.90 -42.63
N GLY A 522 3.58 21.06 -43.66
CA GLY A 522 4.74 20.90 -44.56
C GLY A 522 4.34 20.17 -45.83
N ASP A 523 4.90 20.55 -46.98
CA ASP A 523 4.64 19.92 -48.30
C ASP A 523 3.15 19.76 -48.67
N GLY A 524 2.30 20.66 -48.18
CA GLY A 524 0.84 20.60 -48.37
C GLY A 524 0.11 19.65 -47.42
N GLU A 525 0.84 18.87 -46.62
CA GLU A 525 0.31 17.94 -45.62
C GLU A 525 0.22 18.59 -44.23
N LEU A 526 -0.62 18.02 -43.37
CA LEU A 526 -0.70 18.35 -41.95
C LEU A 526 -0.43 17.10 -41.11
N LEU A 527 0.56 17.18 -40.24
CA LEU A 527 0.88 16.17 -39.25
C LEU A 527 0.25 16.57 -37.90
N LEU A 528 -0.67 15.77 -37.39
CA LEU A 528 -1.36 16.04 -36.12
C LEU A 528 -1.44 14.79 -35.26
N LYS A 529 -1.62 14.96 -33.96
CA LYS A 529 -2.02 13.89 -33.05
C LYS A 529 -3.50 14.09 -32.69
N PRO A 530 -4.29 13.04 -32.38
CA PRO A 530 -5.60 13.26 -31.78
C PRO A 530 -5.47 13.99 -30.45
N MET A 531 -6.28 15.02 -30.22
CA MET A 531 -6.21 15.87 -29.03
C MET A 531 -6.46 15.08 -27.74
N VAL A 532 -7.44 14.17 -27.76
CA VAL A 532 -7.78 13.34 -26.58
C VAL A 532 -6.69 12.31 -26.24
N MET A 533 -5.78 12.04 -27.18
CA MET A 533 -4.64 11.12 -27.01
C MET A 533 -3.32 11.84 -26.71
N ASN A 534 -3.33 13.16 -26.54
CA ASN A 534 -2.11 13.96 -26.40
C ASN A 534 -1.97 14.58 -25.01
N ASN A 535 -1.60 13.77 -24.01
CA ASN A 535 -1.31 14.19 -22.63
C ASN A 535 -2.43 14.92 -21.88
N LEU A 536 -3.67 14.85 -22.37
CA LEU A 536 -4.84 15.44 -21.73
C LEU A 536 -5.26 14.62 -20.50
N TYR A 537 -5.34 15.24 -19.31
CA TYR A 537 -5.80 14.60 -18.07
C TYR A 537 -5.08 13.29 -17.72
N THR A 538 -3.76 13.19 -17.94
CA THR A 538 -2.99 11.97 -17.64
C THR A 538 -2.97 11.59 -16.16
N SER A 539 -3.33 12.51 -15.25
CA SER A 539 -3.45 12.23 -13.81
C SER A 539 -4.46 11.12 -13.49
N VAL A 540 -5.53 10.98 -14.27
CA VAL A 540 -6.55 9.93 -14.09
C VAL A 540 -6.28 8.68 -14.91
N LEU A 541 -5.32 8.73 -15.83
CA LEU A 541 -4.91 7.61 -16.68
C LEU A 541 -3.71 6.88 -16.07
N SER A 542 -3.84 6.44 -14.81
CA SER A 542 -2.72 5.90 -14.02
C SER A 542 -2.04 4.68 -14.66
N PHE A 543 -2.77 3.89 -15.47
CA PHE A 543 -2.23 2.77 -16.24
C PHE A 543 -1.13 3.17 -17.23
N LEU A 544 -1.06 4.44 -17.65
CA LEU A 544 0.03 4.94 -18.50
C LEU A 544 1.38 4.98 -17.78
N ARG A 545 1.40 4.93 -16.45
CA ARG A 545 2.63 4.85 -15.64
C ARG A 545 3.15 3.43 -15.48
N ILE A 546 2.43 2.43 -15.97
CA ILE A 546 2.86 1.04 -15.96
C ILE A 546 3.71 0.80 -17.22
N ASP A 547 4.94 0.36 -17.00
CA ASP A 547 5.89 0.07 -18.06
C ASP A 547 5.47 -1.17 -18.86
N THR A 548 4.96 -0.95 -20.07
CA THR A 548 4.52 -2.00 -21.00
C THR A 548 5.63 -2.46 -21.95
N ASP A 549 6.83 -1.88 -21.89
CA ASP A 549 7.97 -2.35 -22.67
C ASP A 549 8.53 -3.66 -22.09
N LEU A 550 8.27 -3.88 -20.79
CA LEU A 550 8.51 -5.17 -20.13
C LEU A 550 7.68 -6.29 -20.80
N GLU A 551 8.33 -7.20 -21.51
CA GLU A 551 7.65 -8.26 -22.25
C GLU A 551 7.02 -9.32 -21.34
N THR A 552 7.74 -9.72 -20.29
CA THR A 552 7.31 -10.76 -19.36
C THR A 552 7.43 -10.28 -17.92
N ARG A 553 6.60 -10.85 -17.04
CA ARG A 553 6.51 -10.41 -15.66
C ARG A 553 6.47 -11.59 -14.69
N ARG A 554 7.22 -11.50 -13.59
CA ARG A 554 7.26 -12.54 -12.56
C ARG A 554 6.32 -12.29 -11.41
N TYR A 555 6.08 -11.02 -11.06
CA TYR A 555 5.30 -10.66 -9.88
C TYR A 555 3.98 -10.00 -10.23
N GLY A 556 3.01 -10.07 -9.31
CA GLY A 556 1.80 -9.29 -9.40
C GLY A 556 2.09 -7.79 -9.44
N PHE A 557 1.13 -7.01 -9.95
CA PHE A 557 1.23 -5.57 -10.07
C PHE A 557 -0.07 -4.86 -9.79
N ARG A 558 0.00 -3.54 -9.58
CA ARG A 558 -1.18 -2.75 -9.27
C ARG A 558 -1.32 -1.49 -10.12
N ASP A 559 -2.55 -1.22 -10.52
CA ASP A 559 -3.00 0.12 -10.93
C ASP A 559 -3.75 0.79 -9.76
N ALA A 560 -4.25 2.02 -9.95
CA ALA A 560 -4.98 2.74 -8.92
C ALA A 560 -6.33 2.10 -8.57
N CYS A 561 -7.11 1.69 -9.57
CA CYS A 561 -8.42 1.02 -9.42
C CYS A 561 -8.80 0.33 -10.74
N SER A 562 -9.88 -0.45 -10.74
CA SER A 562 -10.57 -0.81 -12.00
C SER A 562 -11.12 0.47 -12.65
N ARG A 563 -11.12 0.56 -13.98
CA ARG A 563 -11.42 1.81 -14.67
C ARG A 563 -11.96 1.58 -16.08
N LEU A 564 -13.01 2.31 -16.42
CA LEU A 564 -13.46 2.48 -17.80
C LEU A 564 -12.93 3.81 -18.35
N VAL A 565 -12.26 3.78 -19.50
CA VAL A 565 -11.77 4.96 -20.21
C VAL A 565 -12.46 5.00 -21.57
N GLU A 566 -13.19 6.07 -21.85
CA GLU A 566 -13.83 6.28 -23.15
C GLU A 566 -13.41 7.62 -23.75
N LEU A 567 -12.84 7.59 -24.95
CA LEU A 567 -12.31 8.76 -25.63
C LEU A 567 -12.93 8.85 -27.03
N ASP A 568 -13.74 9.88 -27.24
CA ASP A 568 -14.39 10.17 -28.51
C ASP A 568 -13.90 11.53 -29.02
N GLU A 569 -13.39 11.56 -30.24
CA GLU A 569 -12.95 12.80 -30.87
C GLU A 569 -13.40 12.89 -32.32
N VAL A 570 -13.95 14.03 -32.69
CA VAL A 570 -14.26 14.38 -34.09
C VAL A 570 -13.43 15.58 -34.49
N ILE A 571 -12.56 15.41 -35.49
CA ILE A 571 -11.75 16.50 -36.07
C ILE A 571 -12.28 16.82 -37.47
N THR A 572 -12.88 17.99 -37.62
CA THR A 572 -13.25 18.52 -38.94
C THR A 572 -12.00 19.05 -39.64
N LEU A 573 -11.63 18.40 -40.74
CA LEU A 573 -10.47 18.75 -41.56
C LEU A 573 -10.77 19.94 -42.50
N PRO A 574 -9.73 20.65 -42.98
CA PRO A 574 -9.88 21.62 -44.06
C PRO A 574 -10.44 20.94 -45.31
N ARG A 575 -11.14 21.72 -46.16
CA ARG A 575 -11.74 21.19 -47.39
C ARG A 575 -10.67 20.58 -48.29
N GLY A 576 -10.97 19.44 -48.91
CA GLY A 576 -10.01 18.67 -49.72
C GLY A 576 -9.38 17.54 -48.92
N TYR A 577 -8.88 17.86 -47.72
CA TYR A 577 -8.01 16.97 -46.96
C TYR A 577 -8.58 15.56 -46.66
N ARG A 578 -7.71 14.57 -46.78
CA ARG A 578 -7.92 13.14 -46.53
C ARG A 578 -6.80 12.57 -45.67
N LEU A 579 -7.14 11.63 -44.79
CA LEU A 579 -6.20 10.81 -44.07
C LEU A 579 -5.33 10.05 -45.08
N ALA A 580 -4.01 10.19 -44.97
CA ALA A 580 -3.09 9.48 -45.85
C ALA A 580 -3.03 7.97 -45.52
N GLY A 581 -3.34 7.60 -44.27
CA GLY A 581 -3.46 6.21 -43.82
C GLY A 581 -4.85 5.62 -44.02
N GLN A 582 -4.98 4.32 -43.73
CA GLN A 582 -6.27 3.62 -43.78
C GLN A 582 -7.06 3.82 -42.48
N SER A 583 -8.37 3.62 -42.56
CA SER A 583 -9.18 3.48 -41.35
C SER A 583 -8.68 2.27 -40.55
N ARG A 584 -8.59 2.41 -39.24
CA ARG A 584 -8.10 1.38 -38.32
C ARG A 584 -9.20 1.01 -37.35
N SER A 585 -9.32 -0.28 -37.07
CA SER A 585 -10.14 -0.81 -35.99
C SER A 585 -9.36 -1.90 -35.28
N GLU A 586 -9.43 -1.93 -33.95
CA GLU A 586 -8.72 -2.90 -33.14
C GLU A 586 -9.56 -3.29 -31.93
N GLN A 587 -9.52 -4.57 -31.57
CA GLN A 587 -10.19 -5.11 -30.40
C GLN A 587 -9.27 -6.06 -29.65
N ARG A 588 -9.29 -6.00 -28.32
CA ARG A 588 -8.63 -6.91 -27.39
C ARG A 588 -9.61 -7.28 -26.30
N THR A 589 -9.65 -8.56 -25.93
CA THR A 589 -10.52 -9.06 -24.86
C THR A 589 -9.72 -10.00 -23.98
N SER A 590 -9.80 -9.81 -22.67
CA SER A 590 -9.20 -10.72 -21.71
C SER A 590 -9.88 -10.62 -20.33
N PRO A 591 -9.62 -11.57 -19.41
CA PRO A 591 -10.04 -11.42 -18.02
C PRO A 591 -9.42 -10.21 -17.29
N ALA A 592 -8.30 -9.67 -17.79
CA ALA A 592 -7.58 -8.56 -17.16
C ALA A 592 -8.03 -7.18 -17.67
N ALA A 593 -8.18 -7.05 -18.99
CA ALA A 593 -8.59 -5.81 -19.64
C ALA A 593 -9.18 -6.06 -21.03
N ASP A 594 -10.08 -5.16 -21.45
CA ASP A 594 -10.63 -5.12 -22.81
C ASP A 594 -10.31 -3.77 -23.45
N PHE A 595 -10.08 -3.76 -24.76
CA PHE A 595 -9.92 -2.55 -25.56
C PHE A 595 -10.72 -2.65 -26.86
N GLU A 596 -11.39 -1.57 -27.22
CA GLU A 596 -12.03 -1.35 -28.52
C GLU A 596 -11.63 0.03 -29.02
N GLY A 597 -11.05 0.11 -30.22
CA GLY A 597 -10.60 1.36 -30.81
C GLY A 597 -10.91 1.44 -32.30
N SER A 598 -11.35 2.61 -32.77
CA SER A 598 -11.55 2.89 -34.19
C SER A 598 -11.13 4.30 -34.55
N LEU A 599 -10.47 4.45 -35.70
CA LEU A 599 -10.11 5.71 -36.32
C LEU A 599 -10.50 5.63 -37.79
N ARG A 600 -11.41 6.50 -38.23
CA ARG A 600 -11.87 6.53 -39.63
C ARG A 600 -12.12 7.95 -40.10
N GLN A 601 -12.25 8.11 -41.41
CA GLN A 601 -12.67 9.38 -42.01
C GLN A 601 -14.08 9.26 -42.59
N ASP A 602 -15.01 10.06 -42.06
CA ASP A 602 -16.38 10.19 -42.54
C ASP A 602 -16.53 11.57 -43.24
N GLY A 603 -16.41 11.59 -44.57
CA GLY A 603 -16.41 12.84 -45.34
C GLY A 603 -15.19 13.71 -45.03
N ASN A 604 -15.39 14.92 -44.48
CA ASN A 604 -14.32 15.81 -44.03
C ASN A 604 -14.03 15.71 -42.52
N LYS A 605 -14.51 14.67 -41.84
CA LYS A 605 -14.32 14.48 -40.40
C LYS A 605 -13.48 13.24 -40.13
N LEU A 606 -12.41 13.38 -39.35
CA LEU A 606 -11.77 12.24 -38.69
C LEU A 606 -12.56 11.92 -37.43
N VAL A 607 -12.90 10.65 -37.24
CA VAL A 607 -13.66 10.16 -36.09
C VAL A 607 -12.80 9.12 -35.38
N LEU A 608 -12.39 9.45 -34.16
CA LEU A 608 -11.72 8.55 -33.22
C LEU A 608 -12.71 8.13 -32.15
N LYS A 609 -12.81 6.83 -31.88
CA LYS A 609 -13.52 6.28 -30.73
C LYS A 609 -12.67 5.23 -30.04
N GLN A 610 -12.57 5.30 -28.72
CA GLN A 610 -11.86 4.30 -27.92
C GLN A 610 -12.62 3.98 -26.65
N LYS A 611 -12.55 2.71 -26.25
CA LYS A 611 -13.03 2.19 -24.98
C LYS A 611 -12.00 1.21 -24.42
N LEU A 612 -11.45 1.52 -23.24
CA LEU A 612 -10.54 0.65 -22.51
C LEU A 612 -11.16 0.33 -21.14
N ALA A 613 -11.41 -0.94 -20.85
CA ALA A 613 -11.92 -1.41 -19.57
C ALA A 613 -10.82 -2.17 -18.83
N LEU A 614 -10.26 -1.57 -17.78
CA LEU A 614 -9.30 -2.16 -16.86
C LEU A 614 -10.06 -2.82 -15.72
N LYS A 615 -10.05 -4.16 -15.64
CA LYS A 615 -11.02 -4.91 -14.83
C LYS A 615 -10.60 -5.13 -13.38
N LYS A 616 -9.37 -4.81 -13.01
CA LYS A 616 -8.81 -5.08 -11.68
C LYS A 616 -8.02 -3.89 -11.15
N ARG A 617 -7.75 -3.89 -9.84
CA ARG A 617 -6.72 -3.04 -9.24
C ARG A 617 -5.42 -3.83 -9.07
N ILE A 618 -5.54 -5.02 -8.49
CA ILE A 618 -4.44 -5.96 -8.28
C ILE A 618 -4.49 -7.03 -9.36
N TYR A 619 -3.43 -7.10 -10.15
CA TYR A 619 -3.24 -8.03 -11.25
C TYR A 619 -2.22 -9.09 -10.84
N ARG A 620 -2.51 -10.35 -11.12
CA ARG A 620 -1.54 -11.44 -10.97
C ARG A 620 -0.52 -11.36 -12.12
N ALA A 621 0.65 -11.98 -11.97
CA ALA A 621 1.63 -12.05 -13.07
C ALA A 621 1.02 -12.62 -14.37
N ALA A 622 0.11 -13.61 -14.26
CA ALA A 622 -0.60 -14.21 -15.39
C ALA A 622 -1.59 -13.26 -16.09
N ASP A 623 -1.99 -12.15 -15.45
CA ASP A 623 -2.84 -11.13 -16.08
C ASP A 623 -2.04 -10.18 -16.99
N TRP A 624 -0.70 -10.27 -16.98
CA TRP A 624 0.19 -9.31 -17.65
C TRP A 624 -0.05 -9.24 -19.16
N GLU A 625 -0.14 -10.37 -19.84
CA GLU A 625 -0.30 -10.40 -21.31
C GLU A 625 -1.60 -9.71 -21.74
N GLY A 626 -2.72 -10.03 -21.09
CA GLY A 626 -4.03 -9.43 -21.38
C GLY A 626 -4.06 -7.91 -21.10
N PHE A 627 -3.51 -7.49 -19.96
CA PHE A 627 -3.38 -6.07 -19.62
C PHE A 627 -2.49 -5.33 -20.62
N ARG A 628 -1.27 -5.84 -20.86
CA ARG A 628 -0.27 -5.24 -21.74
C ARG A 628 -0.80 -5.10 -23.17
N SER A 629 -1.46 -6.13 -23.69
CA SER A 629 -2.04 -6.13 -25.03
C SER A 629 -3.11 -5.04 -25.20
N ALA A 630 -4.04 -4.92 -24.25
CA ALA A 630 -5.07 -3.88 -24.28
C ALA A 630 -4.50 -2.46 -24.15
N VAL A 631 -3.53 -2.25 -23.25
CA VAL A 631 -2.90 -0.93 -23.05
C VAL A 631 -2.02 -0.54 -24.25
N ASN A 632 -1.29 -1.47 -24.86
CA ASN A 632 -0.52 -1.18 -26.07
C ASN A 632 -1.44 -0.89 -27.27
N ALA A 633 -2.57 -1.60 -27.39
CA ALA A 633 -3.59 -1.29 -28.39
C ALA A 633 -4.12 0.15 -28.20
N TYR A 634 -4.47 0.55 -26.97
CA TYR A 634 -4.82 1.94 -26.64
C TYR A 634 -3.72 2.95 -27.06
N LYS A 635 -2.47 2.71 -26.65
CA LYS A 635 -1.34 3.61 -26.94
C LYS A 635 -1.10 3.80 -28.44
N SER A 636 -1.33 2.76 -29.25
CA SER A 636 -1.09 2.78 -30.69
C SER A 636 -2.02 3.71 -31.49
N PHE A 637 -3.11 4.22 -30.90
CA PHE A 637 -3.95 5.25 -31.51
C PHE A 637 -3.48 6.67 -31.16
N ALA A 638 -2.39 6.81 -30.40
CA ALA A 638 -1.77 8.09 -30.06
C ALA A 638 -0.66 8.50 -31.04
N ASP A 639 -0.45 7.73 -32.11
CA ASP A 639 0.52 8.04 -33.16
C ASP A 639 0.12 9.30 -33.95
N TYR A 640 1.10 9.92 -34.60
CA TYR A 640 0.82 11.04 -35.50
C TYR A 640 0.05 10.57 -36.74
N LEU A 641 -0.95 11.36 -37.11
CA LEU A 641 -1.76 11.22 -38.30
C LEU A 641 -1.29 12.22 -39.35
N ILE A 642 -1.22 11.77 -40.60
CA ILE A 642 -0.95 12.63 -41.76
C ILE A 642 -2.26 12.83 -42.52
N VAL A 643 -2.64 14.08 -42.76
CA VAL A 643 -3.74 14.44 -43.67
C VAL A 643 -3.22 15.30 -44.80
N LYS A 644 -3.72 15.07 -46.02
CA LYS A 644 -3.27 15.73 -47.24
C LYS A 644 -4.44 16.07 -48.18
N PRO A 645 -4.35 17.12 -49.02
CA PRO A 645 -5.43 17.61 -49.87
C PRO A 645 -6.10 16.58 -50.79
#